data_AF-A0AA95S8G5-F1
#
_entry.id   AF-A0AA95S8G5-F1
#
_cell.length_a   1.000
_cell.length_b   1.000
_cell.length_c   1.000
_cell.angle_alpha   90.00
_cell.angle_beta   90.00
_cell.angle_gamma   90.00
#
_symmetry.space_group_name_H-M   'P 1'
#
loop_
_entity.id
_entity.type
_entity.pdbx_description
1 polymer ?
#
loop_
_entity_poly.entity_id
_entity_poly.type
_entity_poly.pdbx_seq_one_letter_code
_entity_poly.pdbx_strand_id
1 'polypeptide(L)'
;MFKRHHALISIVLTFALLIPLPGMGYAANEEEKLQSQATQSAGKELQVGDVNVVPLQITGPAKDRLNLVIFGDGYTANEMDKFQKDVERNLNVQWSVEPFRSYRYYFNVYMVQTPSKDSGISCDPDDGNVRRDTVFNLEFASKCPADKLARGITYGSGGTQARTKILNENVALALGIPSNAQNIQTLAIANTFTYGGIGGVHATTSGGSPQGPLVSLHELGHSLGNLQDEYAYYNRGVPGGPHPISEPSSNHHTRLSSEQMLEKKAKWWRWLGEESESGGIIRAADSDGYESGVYYSSNVWRPSEHSMMRHTGFYFDQVSREQMTQRITGMRNANMMPLSSTPVGEVGLNNVVWVETMHPRFHALDVAWEVNGNILSETHNSRYLKLADLNLKTGDKIKVTVKDNTDFVRDTNYLNGPRMTQTREWTIGKPLPKTMVDVKFTYSSVTDHALANNEVAFVETTNPNDRVLDVTWELNGKKISGTNNSRLLDLGKLELPKGASKLTALVTDPANPNGNKDIITWTVDNGLPSAPRSLTEPLTSLPGEAEHNVYFNEFDMLLKPNDDQPGYVVGEFRLNGDGWYNYFGFPEKPEGTPFKFTHSGTDVKALTYGNLGTGGLSKATFEQSYTEQDPGGPFVPGFGTHTVEHRAIDATGNIGTAEKFKATVLPGKLPICTTTVTGSHNGGLVVSNGVTCLKDATVRGGVIVQNGASLVIFNSYINGGIQTDKADVIQLFGTTVNGQSQINGTANNVTLAGNKFNGGLTLSDNNQVSVNKQFGDYGPIMAGNYVYGKLSCNGNSAKVTDFGASNSISGSITGQCKSM
;
A
#
# COMPACT_ATOMS: atom_id res chain seq x y z
N MET A 1 -48.05 -36.01 38.61
CA MET A 1 -47.68 -37.44 38.74
C MET A 1 -46.18 -37.53 39.02
N PHE A 2 -45.81 -38.22 40.12
CA PHE A 2 -44.49 -38.76 40.51
C PHE A 2 -43.23 -37.88 40.31
N LYS A 3 -42.68 -37.16 41.31
CA LYS A 3 -41.86 -37.57 42.49
C LYS A 3 -40.64 -38.48 42.20
N ARG A 4 -39.43 -37.94 42.46
CA ARG A 4 -38.29 -38.49 43.27
C ARG A 4 -37.21 -37.38 43.33
N HIS A 5 -36.90 -36.66 44.42
CA HIS A 5 -36.43 -36.92 45.80
C HIS A 5 -34.95 -37.34 45.99
N HIS A 6 -34.34 -36.62 46.96
CA HIS A 6 -33.07 -36.78 47.72
C HIS A 6 -31.88 -35.96 47.21
N ALA A 7 -31.07 -35.27 48.03
CA ALA A 7 -31.08 -34.84 49.44
C ALA A 7 -29.87 -33.85 49.58
N LEU A 8 -30.05 -32.63 50.08
CA LEU A 8 -29.77 -32.15 51.45
C LEU A 8 -28.34 -32.39 52.02
N ILE A 9 -27.66 -31.28 52.36
CA ILE A 9 -26.94 -30.93 53.63
C ILE A 9 -26.27 -29.55 53.35
N SER A 10 -26.79 -28.41 53.87
CA SER A 10 -26.55 -27.78 55.19
C SER A 10 -25.09 -27.32 55.42
N ILE A 11 -24.71 -26.18 56.02
CA ILE A 11 -25.30 -25.00 56.70
C ILE A 11 -24.03 -24.13 57.02
N VAL A 12 -23.91 -22.86 56.61
CA VAL A 12 -24.09 -21.63 57.44
C VAL A 12 -22.79 -20.88 57.88
N LEU A 13 -22.94 -19.54 57.97
CA LEU A 13 -22.17 -18.49 58.71
C LEU A 13 -20.80 -18.08 58.09
N THR A 14 -20.39 -16.81 57.98
CA THR A 14 -20.83 -15.51 58.55
C THR A 14 -20.18 -14.38 57.72
N PHE A 15 -20.93 -13.31 57.41
CA PHE A 15 -20.37 -12.07 56.86
C PHE A 15 -19.84 -11.20 58.01
N ALA A 16 -18.57 -10.81 57.96
CA ALA A 16 -18.00 -9.74 58.78
C ALA A 16 -17.63 -8.57 57.88
N LEU A 17 -18.24 -7.41 58.14
CA LEU A 17 -17.93 -6.11 57.55
C LEU A 17 -16.50 -5.69 57.95
N LEU A 18 -15.69 -5.30 56.97
CA LEU A 18 -14.51 -4.46 57.17
C LEU A 18 -14.49 -3.39 56.06
N ILE A 19 -14.56 -2.14 56.51
CA ILE A 19 -14.51 -0.92 55.69
C ILE A 19 -13.05 -0.67 55.28
N PRO A 20 -12.71 -0.41 54.00
CA PRO A 20 -11.40 0.14 53.64
C PRO A 20 -11.47 1.65 53.36
N LEU A 21 -10.50 2.38 53.93
CA LEU A 21 -10.11 3.73 53.56
C LEU A 21 -9.27 3.71 52.25
N PRO A 22 -9.19 4.81 51.49
CA PRO A 22 -8.65 4.83 50.13
C PRO A 22 -7.15 5.15 50.09
N GLY A 23 -6.41 4.48 49.19
CA GLY A 23 -5.02 4.85 48.88
C GLY A 23 -4.33 3.93 47.87
N MET A 24 -4.05 4.50 46.68
CA MET A 24 -3.04 4.10 45.68
C MET A 24 -3.12 2.70 45.03
N GLY A 25 -3.52 2.69 43.75
CA GLY A 25 -3.37 1.56 42.82
C GLY A 25 -3.94 1.92 41.45
N TYR A 26 -3.21 2.71 40.66
CA TYR A 26 -3.73 3.38 39.45
C TYR A 26 -3.29 2.78 38.10
N ALA A 27 -2.61 1.62 38.05
CA ALA A 27 -2.12 1.07 36.77
C ALA A 27 -2.64 -0.33 36.42
N ALA A 28 -2.83 -1.24 37.38
CA ALA A 28 -3.27 -2.61 37.07
C ALA A 28 -4.81 -2.74 36.89
N ASN A 29 -5.58 -1.79 37.43
CA ASN A 29 -7.05 -1.86 37.42
C ASN A 29 -7.69 -1.38 36.11
N GLU A 30 -6.96 -0.71 35.20
CA GLU A 30 -7.53 -0.22 33.94
C GLU A 30 -7.55 -1.29 32.85
N GLU A 31 -6.50 -2.13 32.73
CA GLU A 31 -6.50 -3.29 31.82
C GLU A 31 -7.55 -4.33 32.20
N GLU A 32 -7.69 -4.67 33.48
CA GLU A 32 -8.75 -5.58 33.96
C GLU A 32 -10.16 -4.98 33.77
N LYS A 33 -10.33 -3.66 33.93
CA LYS A 33 -11.62 -3.00 33.67
C LYS A 33 -11.97 -2.98 32.18
N LEU A 34 -11.02 -2.68 31.30
CA LEU A 34 -11.21 -2.70 29.85
C LEU A 34 -11.46 -4.11 29.32
N GLN A 35 -10.75 -5.13 29.84
CA GLN A 35 -11.03 -6.53 29.52
C GLN A 35 -12.37 -7.01 30.07
N SER A 36 -12.77 -6.58 31.28
CA SER A 36 -14.08 -6.94 31.87
C SER A 36 -15.27 -6.26 31.19
N GLN A 37 -15.09 -5.06 30.61
CA GLN A 37 -16.10 -4.39 29.79
C GLN A 37 -16.16 -5.00 28.37
N ALA A 38 -15.02 -5.42 27.81
CA ALA A 38 -14.99 -6.16 26.54
C ALA A 38 -15.63 -7.55 26.65
N THR A 39 -15.55 -8.23 27.80
CA THR A 39 -16.25 -9.50 28.03
C THR A 39 -17.73 -9.35 28.40
N GLN A 40 -18.20 -8.17 28.84
CA GLN A 40 -19.63 -7.92 29.09
C GLN A 40 -20.44 -7.58 27.83
N SER A 41 -19.80 -7.27 26.69
CA SER A 41 -20.50 -6.97 25.42
C SER A 41 -20.60 -8.16 24.45
N ALA A 42 -19.82 -9.23 24.67
CA ALA A 42 -19.87 -10.47 23.90
C ALA A 42 -21.16 -11.26 24.24
N GLY A 43 -22.31 -10.79 23.74
CA GLY A 43 -23.60 -11.46 23.90
C GLY A 43 -24.83 -10.54 23.89
N LYS A 44 -24.66 -9.21 23.82
CA LYS A 44 -25.79 -8.28 23.68
C LYS A 44 -25.96 -7.87 22.23
N GLU A 45 -27.10 -8.21 21.63
CA GLU A 45 -27.48 -7.76 20.30
C GLU A 45 -27.68 -6.23 20.31
N LEU A 46 -26.83 -5.51 19.59
CA LEU A 46 -26.87 -4.05 19.52
C LEU A 46 -28.16 -3.59 18.83
N GLN A 47 -28.75 -2.50 19.31
CA GLN A 47 -29.96 -1.90 18.74
C GLN A 47 -29.70 -0.46 18.26
N VAL A 48 -30.61 0.08 17.46
CA VAL A 48 -30.54 1.49 17.05
C VAL A 48 -30.50 2.39 18.29
N GLY A 49 -29.52 3.28 18.34
CA GLY A 49 -29.26 4.17 19.47
C GLY A 49 -28.24 3.64 20.49
N ASP A 50 -27.86 2.36 20.42
CA ASP A 50 -26.70 1.86 21.16
C ASP A 50 -25.40 2.43 20.58
N VAL A 51 -24.41 2.61 21.45
CA VAL A 51 -23.04 2.97 21.09
C VAL A 51 -22.11 2.02 21.82
N ASN A 52 -21.31 1.26 21.06
CA ASN A 52 -20.31 0.36 21.63
C ASN A 52 -18.91 0.75 21.12
N VAL A 53 -17.99 1.02 22.05
CA VAL A 53 -16.60 1.36 21.74
C VAL A 53 -15.76 0.10 21.92
N VAL A 54 -15.20 -0.42 20.83
CA VAL A 54 -14.43 -1.66 20.78
C VAL A 54 -12.96 -1.32 20.54
N PRO A 55 -12.06 -1.60 21.50
CA PRO A 55 -10.63 -1.48 21.26
C PRO A 55 -10.20 -2.57 20.26
N LEU A 56 -9.57 -2.18 19.15
CA LEU A 56 -9.02 -3.10 18.14
C LEU A 56 -7.50 -3.24 18.28
N GLN A 57 -6.82 -2.19 18.69
CA GLN A 57 -5.38 -2.19 18.95
C GLN A 57 -5.08 -1.18 20.06
N ILE A 58 -4.45 -1.62 21.16
CA ILE A 58 -4.04 -0.75 22.26
C ILE A 58 -2.55 -0.96 22.50
N THR A 59 -1.76 0.04 22.15
CA THR A 59 -0.30 0.00 22.25
C THR A 59 0.22 0.91 23.35
N GLY A 60 -0.65 1.39 24.24
CA GLY A 60 -0.26 2.19 25.40
C GLY A 60 -1.35 3.17 25.84
N PRO A 61 -1.08 3.97 26.90
CA PRO A 61 -2.04 4.94 27.42
C PRO A 61 -2.51 5.90 26.33
N ALA A 62 -3.80 6.20 26.28
CA ALA A 62 -4.39 7.04 25.24
C ALA A 62 -3.76 8.45 25.15
N LYS A 63 -3.27 9.00 26.27
CA LYS A 63 -2.55 10.30 26.28
C LYS A 63 -1.19 10.29 25.57
N ASP A 64 -0.60 9.11 25.40
CA ASP A 64 0.74 8.89 24.85
C ASP A 64 0.68 8.18 23.48
N ARG A 65 -0.49 8.11 22.85
CA ARG A 65 -0.69 7.50 21.53
C ARG A 65 -1.53 8.41 20.63
N LEU A 66 -1.39 8.23 19.32
CA LEU A 66 -2.35 8.75 18.36
C LEU A 66 -3.57 7.82 18.36
N ASN A 67 -4.74 8.33 18.77
CA ASN A 67 -5.95 7.52 18.88
C ASN A 67 -6.77 7.64 17.59
N LEU A 68 -6.78 6.59 16.77
CA LEU A 68 -7.62 6.47 15.59
C LEU A 68 -8.98 5.92 15.98
N VAL A 69 -10.02 6.74 15.87
CA VAL A 69 -11.41 6.42 16.19
C VAL A 69 -12.19 6.22 14.90
N ILE A 70 -12.67 5.00 14.67
CA ILE A 70 -13.34 4.59 13.44
C ILE A 70 -14.84 4.42 13.70
N PHE A 71 -15.65 5.29 13.11
CA PHE A 71 -17.10 5.25 13.18
C PHE A 71 -17.70 4.47 12.00
N GLY A 72 -18.78 3.73 12.22
CA GLY A 72 -19.56 3.12 11.15
C GLY A 72 -20.89 3.86 10.93
N ASP A 73 -21.23 4.20 9.69
CA ASP A 73 -22.56 4.75 9.36
C ASP A 73 -23.27 3.93 8.29
N GLY A 74 -24.59 3.83 8.41
CA GLY A 74 -25.43 3.07 7.48
C GLY A 74 -25.31 1.56 7.64
N TYR A 75 -24.68 1.04 8.70
CA TYR A 75 -24.71 -0.38 9.04
C TYR A 75 -25.82 -0.60 10.06
N THR A 76 -26.78 -1.47 9.75
CA THR A 76 -27.82 -1.86 10.70
C THR A 76 -27.28 -2.77 11.81
N ALA A 77 -28.08 -3.02 12.84
CA ALA A 77 -27.73 -3.95 13.92
C ALA A 77 -27.22 -5.31 13.42
N ASN A 78 -27.86 -5.85 12.38
CA ASN A 78 -27.51 -7.14 11.77
C ASN A 78 -26.29 -7.07 10.83
N GLU A 79 -25.72 -5.89 10.62
CA GLU A 79 -24.56 -5.66 9.75
C GLU A 79 -23.31 -5.26 10.53
N MET A 80 -23.30 -5.36 11.86
CA MET A 80 -22.11 -5.03 12.67
C MET A 80 -20.91 -5.92 12.33
N ASP A 81 -21.14 -7.19 11.96
CA ASP A 81 -20.08 -8.09 11.46
C ASP A 81 -19.51 -7.62 10.11
N LYS A 82 -20.36 -7.03 9.25
CA LYS A 82 -19.93 -6.44 7.98
C LYS A 82 -19.07 -5.20 8.23
N PHE A 83 -19.51 -4.32 9.14
CA PHE A 83 -18.74 -3.16 9.55
C PHE A 83 -17.36 -3.56 10.10
N GLN A 84 -17.31 -4.56 10.97
CA GLN A 84 -16.05 -5.08 11.49
C GLN A 84 -15.12 -5.57 10.37
N LYS A 85 -15.62 -6.34 9.41
CA LYS A 85 -14.82 -6.80 8.25
C LYS A 85 -14.31 -5.64 7.39
N ASP A 86 -15.14 -4.62 7.17
CA ASP A 86 -14.73 -3.44 6.40
C ASP A 86 -13.63 -2.65 7.16
N VAL A 87 -13.71 -2.56 8.49
CA VAL A 87 -12.65 -1.97 9.34
C VAL A 87 -11.38 -2.81 9.29
N GLU A 88 -11.46 -4.13 9.44
CA GLU A 88 -10.32 -5.04 9.38
C GLU A 88 -9.61 -4.94 8.03
N ARG A 89 -10.33 -4.97 6.91
CA ARG A 89 -9.73 -4.76 5.57
C ARG A 89 -9.07 -3.40 5.46
N ASN A 90 -9.71 -2.34 5.96
CA ASN A 90 -9.16 -0.98 5.94
C ASN A 90 -7.81 -0.90 6.69
N LEU A 91 -7.78 -1.43 7.91
CA LEU A 91 -6.59 -1.44 8.76
C LEU A 91 -5.46 -2.28 8.16
N ASN A 92 -5.77 -3.44 7.59
CA ASN A 92 -4.75 -4.30 7.00
C ASN A 92 -4.03 -3.63 5.82
N VAL A 93 -4.76 -2.95 4.92
CA VAL A 93 -4.14 -2.16 3.85
C VAL A 93 -3.40 -0.95 4.42
N GLN A 94 -3.93 -0.30 5.47
CA GLN A 94 -3.23 0.80 6.12
C GLN A 94 -1.87 0.36 6.68
N TRP A 95 -1.79 -0.81 7.31
CA TRP A 95 -0.55 -1.33 7.88
C TRP A 95 0.45 -1.89 6.85
N SER A 96 0.08 -1.95 5.56
CA SER A 96 1.02 -2.28 4.48
C SER A 96 1.66 -1.05 3.83
N VAL A 97 1.18 0.16 4.12
CA VAL A 97 1.64 1.41 3.48
C VAL A 97 2.47 2.25 4.45
N GLU A 98 3.61 2.77 3.99
CA GLU A 98 4.42 3.70 4.80
C GLU A 98 3.79 5.10 4.87
N PRO A 99 3.89 5.81 6.01
CA PRO A 99 4.63 5.45 7.23
C PRO A 99 3.79 4.66 8.26
N PHE A 100 2.53 4.32 7.95
CA PHE A 100 1.65 3.60 8.89
C PHE A 100 2.20 2.21 9.24
N ARG A 101 2.82 1.53 8.27
CA ARG A 101 3.51 0.26 8.44
C ARG A 101 4.62 0.33 9.50
N SER A 102 5.57 1.26 9.38
CA SER A 102 6.68 1.42 10.33
C SER A 102 6.24 1.97 11.70
N TYR A 103 5.21 2.82 11.72
CA TYR A 103 4.75 3.51 12.94
C TYR A 103 3.45 2.93 13.53
N ARG A 104 3.06 1.69 13.17
CA ARG A 104 1.83 1.04 13.65
C ARG A 104 1.66 1.08 15.17
N TYR A 105 2.74 0.93 15.94
CA TYR A 105 2.70 0.97 17.40
C TYR A 105 2.50 2.36 18.02
N TYR A 106 2.47 3.42 17.22
CA TYR A 106 2.13 4.77 17.68
C TYR A 106 0.61 4.98 17.76
N PHE A 107 -0.17 4.03 17.24
CA PHE A 107 -1.62 4.10 17.19
C PHE A 107 -2.30 3.23 18.22
N ASN A 108 -3.25 3.83 18.95
CA ASN A 108 -4.39 3.09 19.46
C ASN A 108 -5.52 3.16 18.43
N VAL A 109 -6.27 2.07 18.26
CA VAL A 109 -7.38 1.97 17.33
C VAL A 109 -8.64 1.54 18.05
N TYR A 110 -9.71 2.31 17.87
CA TYR A 110 -11.03 2.05 18.44
C TYR A 110 -12.07 2.04 17.35
N MET A 111 -12.82 0.95 17.23
CA MET A 111 -14.02 0.87 16.41
C MET A 111 -15.23 1.29 17.23
N VAL A 112 -16.07 2.16 16.68
CA VAL A 112 -17.29 2.63 17.33
C VAL A 112 -18.49 2.10 16.55
N GLN A 113 -19.13 1.07 17.11
CA GLN A 113 -20.32 0.45 16.55
C GLN A 113 -21.54 1.30 16.90
N THR A 114 -22.21 1.80 15.86
CA THR A 114 -23.38 2.68 15.94
C THR A 114 -24.45 2.19 14.96
N PRO A 115 -25.31 1.24 15.37
CA PRO A 115 -26.34 0.68 14.50
C PRO A 115 -27.26 1.76 13.94
N SER A 116 -27.27 1.89 12.61
CA SER A 116 -28.19 2.74 11.85
C SER A 116 -29.53 2.05 11.66
N LYS A 117 -30.59 2.82 11.45
CA LYS A 117 -31.92 2.28 11.16
C LYS A 117 -31.99 1.73 9.74
N ASP A 118 -31.44 2.48 8.78
CA ASP A 118 -31.39 2.08 7.38
C ASP A 118 -29.99 1.55 7.02
N SER A 119 -29.96 0.51 6.19
CA SER A 119 -28.73 0.02 5.54
C SER A 119 -28.36 0.95 4.39
N GLY A 120 -27.10 1.36 4.36
CA GLY A 120 -26.47 2.21 3.36
C GLY A 120 -26.48 3.70 3.68
N ILE A 121 -25.98 4.55 2.79
CA ILE A 121 -25.92 6.01 2.99
C ILE A 121 -26.79 6.81 2.00
N SER A 122 -27.08 8.06 2.33
CA SER A 122 -28.01 8.92 1.59
C SER A 122 -27.46 9.40 0.24
N CYS A 123 -28.35 9.54 -0.75
CA CYS A 123 -28.06 10.10 -2.08
C CYS A 123 -26.96 9.37 -2.85
N ASP A 124 -26.83 8.06 -2.63
CA ASP A 124 -25.82 7.27 -3.33
C ASP A 124 -26.13 7.20 -4.84
N PRO A 125 -25.23 7.71 -5.71
CA PRO A 125 -25.49 7.80 -7.15
C PRO A 125 -25.57 6.44 -7.84
N ASP A 126 -24.93 5.40 -7.29
CA ASP A 126 -24.93 4.05 -7.86
C ASP A 126 -25.90 3.10 -7.12
N ASP A 127 -26.56 3.58 -6.08
CA ASP A 127 -27.54 2.85 -5.28
C ASP A 127 -28.85 3.64 -5.14
N GLY A 128 -29.42 3.95 -6.31
CA GLY A 128 -30.80 4.45 -6.45
C GLY A 128 -31.06 5.88 -5.98
N ASN A 129 -30.07 6.62 -5.47
CA ASN A 129 -30.24 7.96 -4.92
C ASN A 129 -31.33 8.04 -3.83
N VAL A 130 -31.30 7.12 -2.87
CA VAL A 130 -32.31 7.06 -1.79
C VAL A 130 -31.83 7.84 -0.57
N ARG A 131 -32.76 8.49 0.15
CA ARG A 131 -32.52 9.09 1.46
C ARG A 131 -32.65 8.04 2.55
N ARG A 132 -31.67 7.99 3.45
CA ARG A 132 -31.54 6.98 4.51
C ARG A 132 -31.39 7.64 5.88
N ASP A 133 -32.03 7.04 6.87
CA ASP A 133 -32.02 7.41 8.28
C ASP A 133 -30.86 6.67 8.98
N THR A 134 -29.71 7.35 9.06
CA THR A 134 -28.45 6.81 9.62
C THR A 134 -27.96 7.66 10.77
N VAL A 135 -27.07 7.11 11.61
CA VAL A 135 -26.62 7.78 12.84
C VAL A 135 -25.91 9.12 12.55
N PHE A 136 -25.10 9.14 11.49
CA PHE A 136 -24.31 10.32 11.12
C PHE A 136 -24.82 11.02 9.86
N ASN A 137 -25.96 10.58 9.30
CA ASN A 137 -26.53 11.12 8.07
C ASN A 137 -25.48 11.27 6.96
N LEU A 138 -24.57 10.30 6.81
CA LEU A 138 -23.59 10.36 5.72
C LEU A 138 -24.30 10.42 4.36
N GLU A 139 -23.82 11.28 3.48
CA GLU A 139 -24.42 11.52 2.17
C GLU A 139 -23.38 11.87 1.11
N PHE A 140 -23.65 11.48 -0.15
CA PHE A 140 -22.88 11.92 -1.32
C PHE A 140 -23.28 13.33 -1.80
N ALA A 141 -24.49 13.78 -1.47
CA ALA A 141 -24.97 15.12 -1.82
C ALA A 141 -26.11 15.57 -0.90
N SER A 142 -26.08 16.85 -0.52
CA SER A 142 -27.14 17.49 0.26
C SER A 142 -28.43 17.70 -0.52
N LYS A 143 -28.38 17.66 -1.86
CA LYS A 143 -29.54 17.62 -2.75
C LYS A 143 -29.58 16.27 -3.48
N CYS A 144 -30.75 15.64 -3.48
CA CYS A 144 -30.98 14.35 -4.13
C CYS A 144 -31.79 14.56 -5.43
N PRO A 145 -31.46 13.89 -6.54
CA PRO A 145 -30.34 12.97 -6.74
C PRO A 145 -28.98 13.69 -6.76
N ALA A 146 -27.93 12.98 -6.36
CA ALA A 146 -26.55 13.40 -6.52
C ALA A 146 -26.13 13.42 -8.00
N ASP A 147 -25.04 14.13 -8.31
CA ASP A 147 -24.39 13.99 -9.60
C ASP A 147 -23.85 12.56 -9.77
N LYS A 148 -23.87 12.03 -11.01
CA LYS A 148 -23.44 10.64 -11.29
C LYS A 148 -21.97 10.38 -10.92
N LEU A 149 -21.13 11.43 -10.96
CA LEU A 149 -19.72 11.38 -10.61
C LEU A 149 -19.45 11.83 -9.17
N ALA A 150 -20.48 12.06 -8.34
CA ALA A 150 -20.30 12.42 -6.93
C ALA A 150 -19.57 11.31 -6.16
N ARG A 151 -18.46 11.65 -5.52
CA ARG A 151 -17.62 10.71 -4.74
C ARG A 151 -17.19 11.25 -3.38
N GLY A 152 -17.64 12.45 -3.02
CA GLY A 152 -17.41 13.02 -1.70
C GLY A 152 -18.44 12.50 -0.71
N ILE A 153 -18.01 11.81 0.34
CA ILE A 153 -18.91 11.35 1.42
C ILE A 153 -18.83 12.36 2.56
N THR A 154 -19.93 13.06 2.83
CA THR A 154 -19.98 14.13 3.84
C THR A 154 -20.97 13.82 4.95
N TYR A 155 -20.80 14.46 6.11
CA TYR A 155 -21.81 14.44 7.16
C TYR A 155 -22.96 15.37 6.76
N GLY A 156 -24.16 14.80 6.59
CA GLY A 156 -25.37 15.57 6.36
C GLY A 156 -25.84 16.34 7.58
N SER A 157 -27.02 16.93 7.48
CA SER A 157 -27.63 17.74 8.55
C SER A 157 -27.70 16.96 9.87
N GLY A 158 -27.17 17.51 10.96
CA GLY A 158 -27.13 16.87 12.28
C GLY A 158 -26.02 15.83 12.49
N GLY A 159 -25.39 15.34 11.42
CA GLY A 159 -24.40 14.26 11.47
C GLY A 159 -23.13 14.60 12.24
N THR A 160 -22.60 15.82 12.03
CA THR A 160 -21.43 16.32 12.76
C THR A 160 -21.73 16.47 14.26
N GLN A 161 -22.94 16.90 14.62
CA GLN A 161 -23.39 17.01 16.00
C GLN A 161 -23.50 15.63 16.66
N ALA A 162 -24.07 14.64 15.97
CA ALA A 162 -24.15 13.26 16.44
C ALA A 162 -22.77 12.66 16.69
N ARG A 163 -21.83 12.79 15.74
CA ARG A 163 -20.44 12.35 15.91
C ARG A 163 -19.76 13.00 17.11
N THR A 164 -19.91 14.32 17.25
CA THR A 164 -19.30 15.08 18.36
C THR A 164 -19.90 14.65 19.69
N LYS A 165 -21.22 14.41 19.75
CA LYS A 165 -21.90 13.89 20.93
C LYS A 165 -21.32 12.54 21.35
N ILE A 166 -21.23 11.58 20.42
CA ILE A 166 -20.67 10.24 20.70
C ILE A 166 -19.20 10.33 21.12
N LEU A 167 -18.42 11.20 20.49
CA LEU A 167 -17.03 11.43 20.88
C LEU A 167 -16.93 11.92 22.33
N ASN A 168 -17.81 12.85 22.75
CA ASN A 168 -17.83 13.41 24.10
C ASN A 168 -18.36 12.43 25.15
N GLU A 169 -19.48 11.79 24.86
CA GLU A 169 -20.26 11.02 25.85
C GLU A 169 -19.81 9.56 25.96
N ASN A 170 -19.10 9.02 24.96
CA ASN A 170 -18.71 7.61 24.92
C ASN A 170 -17.21 7.45 24.76
N VAL A 171 -16.63 7.97 23.67
CA VAL A 171 -15.23 7.72 23.31
C VAL A 171 -14.27 8.37 24.32
N ALA A 172 -14.46 9.65 24.65
CA ALA A 172 -13.62 10.36 25.61
C ALA A 172 -13.59 9.68 26.99
N LEU A 173 -14.75 9.17 27.44
CA LEU A 173 -14.85 8.40 28.68
C LEU A 173 -14.10 7.07 28.60
N ALA A 174 -14.24 6.34 27.49
CA ALA A 174 -13.55 5.06 27.28
C ALA A 174 -12.03 5.21 27.21
N LEU A 175 -11.54 6.31 26.60
CA LEU A 175 -10.11 6.58 26.46
C LEU A 175 -9.50 7.28 27.68
N GLY A 176 -10.31 7.84 28.59
CA GLY A 176 -9.83 8.61 29.73
C GLY A 176 -9.14 9.93 29.36
N ILE A 177 -9.42 10.49 28.17
CA ILE A 177 -8.88 11.76 27.69
C ILE A 177 -10.01 12.68 27.21
N PRO A 178 -9.84 14.02 27.26
CA PRO A 178 -10.83 14.95 26.73
C PRO A 178 -11.11 14.71 25.24
N SER A 179 -12.36 14.88 24.79
CA SER A 179 -12.75 14.72 23.38
C SER A 179 -12.12 15.74 22.43
N ASN A 180 -11.60 16.85 22.96
CA ASN A 180 -10.83 17.86 22.22
C ASN A 180 -9.30 17.63 22.31
N ALA A 181 -8.86 16.48 22.82
CA ALA A 181 -7.45 16.12 22.85
C ALA A 181 -6.85 16.13 21.44
N GLN A 182 -5.64 16.66 21.33
CA GLN A 182 -5.00 16.96 20.05
C GLN A 182 -4.42 15.73 19.34
N ASN A 183 -4.50 14.57 19.98
CA ASN A 183 -4.05 13.27 19.51
C ASN A 183 -5.21 12.31 19.17
N ILE A 184 -6.43 12.82 18.96
CA ILE A 184 -7.55 12.04 18.43
C ILE A 184 -7.65 12.30 16.92
N GLN A 185 -7.67 11.24 16.12
CA GLN A 185 -7.94 11.24 14.68
C GLN A 185 -9.22 10.43 14.44
N THR A 186 -10.13 10.92 13.59
CA THR A 186 -11.39 10.21 13.31
C THR A 186 -11.50 9.81 11.85
N LEU A 187 -12.05 8.63 11.60
CA LEU A 187 -12.44 8.13 10.29
C LEU A 187 -13.89 7.64 10.38
N ALA A 188 -14.75 7.95 9.42
CA ALA A 188 -16.05 7.30 9.29
C ALA A 188 -16.07 6.41 8.04
N ILE A 189 -16.45 5.15 8.22
CA ILE A 189 -16.64 4.19 7.15
C ILE A 189 -18.14 4.12 6.84
N ALA A 190 -18.52 4.43 5.60
CA ALA A 190 -19.89 4.38 5.11
C ALA A 190 -20.24 2.98 4.56
N ASN A 191 -21.40 2.43 4.90
CA ASN A 191 -21.88 1.17 4.33
C ASN A 191 -22.30 1.34 2.85
N THR A 192 -21.35 1.47 1.93
CA THR A 192 -21.64 1.55 0.49
C THR A 192 -20.57 0.86 -0.34
N PHE A 193 -20.98 0.30 -1.48
CA PHE A 193 -20.07 -0.19 -2.51
C PHE A 193 -19.54 0.92 -3.42
N THR A 194 -20.25 2.05 -3.51
CA THR A 194 -19.85 3.24 -4.25
C THR A 194 -18.58 3.80 -3.64
N TYR A 195 -17.51 3.83 -4.43
CA TYR A 195 -16.24 4.43 -4.02
C TYR A 195 -16.44 5.88 -3.57
N GLY A 196 -15.75 6.33 -2.53
CA GLY A 196 -15.78 7.75 -2.15
C GLY A 196 -15.27 8.04 -0.74
N GLY A 197 -14.99 9.31 -0.49
CA GLY A 197 -14.42 9.81 0.76
C GLY A 197 -14.21 11.32 0.73
N ILE A 198 -13.85 11.91 1.87
CA ILE A 198 -13.37 13.29 1.96
C ILE A 198 -12.43 13.48 3.17
N GLY A 199 -11.38 14.28 2.98
CA GLY A 199 -10.26 14.41 3.91
C GLY A 199 -10.24 15.71 4.71
N GLY A 200 -11.38 16.15 5.24
CA GLY A 200 -11.38 17.30 6.16
C GLY A 200 -10.64 17.01 7.48
N VAL A 201 -10.92 17.77 8.55
CA VAL A 201 -10.39 17.42 9.90
C VAL A 201 -10.86 16.03 10.37
N HIS A 202 -11.97 15.54 9.80
CA HIS A 202 -12.57 14.24 10.05
C HIS A 202 -12.72 13.51 8.72
N ALA A 203 -11.97 12.42 8.53
CA ALA A 203 -11.96 11.67 7.29
C ALA A 203 -13.23 10.81 7.13
N THR A 204 -13.64 10.55 5.90
CA THR A 204 -14.67 9.58 5.56
C THR A 204 -14.18 8.66 4.44
N THR A 205 -14.67 7.42 4.38
CA THR A 205 -14.40 6.50 3.27
C THR A 205 -15.57 5.53 3.07
N SER A 206 -15.69 4.97 1.88
CA SER A 206 -16.59 3.85 1.58
C SER A 206 -16.08 2.54 2.19
N GLY A 207 -16.95 1.78 2.84
CA GLY A 207 -16.63 0.48 3.43
C GLY A 207 -16.56 -0.63 2.39
N GLY A 208 -17.62 -0.84 1.61
CA GLY A 208 -17.77 -1.99 0.72
C GLY A 208 -17.01 -1.92 -0.60
N SER A 209 -16.50 -0.74 -0.98
CA SER A 209 -15.66 -0.59 -2.18
C SER A 209 -14.28 -1.22 -1.96
N PRO A 210 -13.72 -2.00 -2.92
CA PRO A 210 -12.37 -2.54 -2.79
C PRO A 210 -11.29 -1.46 -2.72
N GLN A 211 -11.59 -0.26 -3.21
CA GLN A 211 -10.70 0.90 -3.16
C GLN A 211 -10.85 1.72 -1.85
N GLY A 212 -11.87 1.45 -1.04
CA GLY A 212 -12.16 2.16 0.22
C GLY A 212 -10.96 2.28 1.18
N PRO A 213 -10.15 1.23 1.37
CA PRO A 213 -8.92 1.35 2.16
C PRO A 213 -7.92 2.37 1.61
N LEU A 214 -7.74 2.47 0.29
CA LEU A 214 -6.83 3.44 -0.32
C LEU A 214 -7.38 4.87 -0.26
N VAL A 215 -8.71 5.03 -0.38
CA VAL A 215 -9.38 6.32 -0.10
C VAL A 215 -9.13 6.74 1.34
N SER A 216 -9.28 5.82 2.29
CA SER A 216 -9.02 6.08 3.71
C SER A 216 -7.63 6.69 3.92
N LEU A 217 -6.61 6.12 3.27
CA LEU A 217 -5.25 6.63 3.35
C LEU A 217 -5.10 8.02 2.74
N HIS A 218 -5.68 8.25 1.56
CA HIS A 218 -5.73 9.58 0.95
C HIS A 218 -6.38 10.61 1.89
N GLU A 219 -7.55 10.30 2.46
CA GLU A 219 -8.25 11.19 3.38
C GLU A 219 -7.55 11.37 4.73
N LEU A 220 -6.80 10.37 5.19
CA LEU A 220 -5.88 10.51 6.33
C LEU A 220 -4.67 11.38 5.97
N GLY A 221 -4.21 11.37 4.72
CA GLY A 221 -3.22 12.32 4.20
C GLY A 221 -3.63 13.77 4.47
N HIS A 222 -4.88 14.11 4.24
CA HIS A 222 -5.41 15.42 4.58
C HIS A 222 -5.68 15.59 6.09
N SER A 223 -6.46 14.70 6.70
CA SER A 223 -7.01 14.90 8.05
C SER A 223 -5.99 14.76 9.20
N LEU A 224 -4.97 13.92 8.98
CA LEU A 224 -3.83 13.71 9.88
C LEU A 224 -2.59 14.45 9.37
N GLY A 225 -2.28 14.33 8.08
CA GLY A 225 -1.08 14.86 7.46
C GLY A 225 -1.10 16.35 7.13
N ASN A 226 -2.28 16.96 7.01
CA ASN A 226 -2.48 18.30 6.43
C ASN A 226 -1.92 18.42 5.00
N LEU A 227 -1.93 17.33 4.23
CA LEU A 227 -1.58 17.33 2.81
C LEU A 227 -2.75 17.94 1.99
N GLN A 228 -2.45 18.34 0.77
CA GLN A 228 -3.41 18.84 -0.22
C GLN A 228 -3.44 17.92 -1.44
N ASP A 229 -4.46 18.04 -2.28
CA ASP A 229 -4.59 17.21 -3.47
C ASP A 229 -3.55 17.56 -4.53
N GLU A 230 -2.96 16.56 -5.16
CA GLU A 230 -1.99 16.71 -6.26
C GLU A 230 -2.64 16.57 -7.65
N TYR A 231 -3.93 16.23 -7.70
CA TYR A 231 -4.67 16.08 -8.96
C TYR A 231 -5.18 17.41 -9.53
N ALA A 232 -5.37 17.42 -10.85
CA ALA A 232 -5.54 18.60 -11.69
C ALA A 232 -7.00 19.12 -11.85
N TYR A 233 -7.93 18.71 -10.98
CA TYR A 233 -9.35 19.00 -11.18
C TYR A 233 -10.10 19.10 -9.85
N TYR A 234 -11.13 19.95 -9.79
CA TYR A 234 -12.07 19.97 -8.65
C TYR A 234 -13.27 19.05 -8.93
N ASN A 235 -13.84 19.17 -10.14
CA ASN A 235 -14.93 18.31 -10.62
C ASN A 235 -14.35 17.27 -11.58
N ARG A 236 -14.70 15.99 -11.37
CA ARG A 236 -14.24 14.91 -12.25
C ARG A 236 -14.61 15.18 -13.71
N GLY A 237 -13.69 14.88 -14.62
CA GLY A 237 -13.86 15.09 -16.06
C GLY A 237 -13.66 16.53 -16.52
N VAL A 238 -13.42 17.49 -15.62
CA VAL A 238 -13.22 18.90 -15.96
C VAL A 238 -11.80 19.32 -15.55
N PRO A 239 -10.90 19.65 -16.50
CA PRO A 239 -9.58 20.14 -16.15
C PRO A 239 -9.66 21.46 -15.39
N GLY A 240 -8.82 21.61 -14.36
CA GLY A 240 -8.65 22.88 -13.65
C GLY A 240 -8.03 23.97 -14.52
N GLY A 241 -8.17 25.22 -14.10
CA GLY A 241 -7.45 26.33 -14.72
C GLY A 241 -5.97 26.39 -14.30
N PRO A 242 -5.25 27.49 -14.62
CA PRO A 242 -3.92 27.76 -14.10
C PRO A 242 -3.98 28.24 -12.63
N HIS A 243 -3.05 27.78 -11.80
CA HIS A 243 -2.87 28.28 -10.44
C HIS A 243 -2.44 29.76 -10.44
N PRO A 244 -2.84 30.59 -9.45
CA PRO A 244 -2.36 31.97 -9.31
C PRO A 244 -0.83 32.11 -9.25
N ILE A 245 -0.30 33.30 -9.56
CA ILE A 245 1.14 33.61 -9.55
C ILE A 245 1.61 33.88 -8.10
N SER A 246 1.44 32.89 -7.22
CA SER A 246 1.89 32.93 -5.83
C SER A 246 2.38 31.56 -5.41
N GLU A 247 3.43 31.50 -4.61
CA GLU A 247 3.93 30.23 -4.08
C GLU A 247 2.85 29.56 -3.20
N PRO A 248 2.46 28.31 -3.48
CA PRO A 248 1.49 27.59 -2.67
C PRO A 248 1.94 27.50 -1.20
N SER A 249 1.02 27.57 -0.25
CA SER A 249 1.34 27.37 1.18
C SER A 249 1.63 25.91 1.53
N SER A 250 1.13 24.98 0.72
CA SER A 250 1.34 23.53 0.86
C SER A 250 2.82 23.16 0.86
N ASN A 251 3.20 22.17 1.67
CA ASN A 251 4.59 21.70 1.74
C ASN A 251 5.03 20.86 0.52
N HIS A 252 4.08 20.33 -0.24
CA HIS A 252 4.31 19.43 -1.39
C HIS A 252 3.72 19.98 -2.70
N HIS A 253 3.58 21.31 -2.78
CA HIS A 253 3.33 22.02 -4.04
C HIS A 253 4.25 23.24 -4.15
N THR A 254 4.72 23.56 -5.35
CA THR A 254 5.64 24.67 -5.58
C THR A 254 5.49 25.32 -6.95
N ARG A 255 6.05 26.52 -7.07
CA ARG A 255 6.38 27.16 -8.36
C ARG A 255 7.89 27.46 -8.49
N LEU A 256 8.68 27.03 -7.51
CA LEU A 256 10.13 27.24 -7.51
C LEU A 256 10.79 26.20 -8.42
N SER A 257 11.74 26.64 -9.24
CA SER A 257 12.63 25.70 -9.95
C SER A 257 13.52 24.96 -8.96
N SER A 258 14.17 23.87 -9.40
CA SER A 258 15.12 23.15 -8.55
C SER A 258 16.23 24.05 -8.03
N GLU A 259 16.75 24.93 -8.89
CA GLU A 259 17.79 25.92 -8.52
C GLU A 259 17.31 26.85 -7.41
N GLN A 260 16.13 27.45 -7.56
CA GLN A 260 15.56 28.36 -6.56
C GLN A 260 15.26 27.65 -5.24
N MET A 261 14.79 26.39 -5.32
CA MET A 261 14.46 25.60 -4.15
C MET A 261 15.71 25.24 -3.34
N LEU A 262 16.81 24.88 -4.03
CA LEU A 262 18.13 24.63 -3.44
C LEU A 262 18.73 25.91 -2.82
N GLU A 263 18.71 27.03 -3.55
CA GLU A 263 19.24 28.31 -3.08
C GLU A 263 18.52 28.79 -1.81
N LYS A 264 17.18 28.72 -1.81
CA LYS A 264 16.34 29.16 -0.69
C LYS A 264 16.24 28.11 0.43
N LYS A 265 16.71 26.88 0.18
CA LYS A 265 16.50 25.72 1.06
C LYS A 265 15.02 25.56 1.45
N ALA A 266 14.12 25.73 0.48
CA ALA A 266 12.67 25.75 0.68
C ALA A 266 12.03 24.41 0.29
N LYS A 267 10.80 24.16 0.75
CA LYS A 267 9.99 22.99 0.34
C LYS A 267 10.75 21.67 0.51
N TRP A 268 10.85 20.86 -0.54
CA TRP A 268 11.45 19.53 -0.54
C TRP A 268 12.84 19.47 -1.19
N TRP A 269 13.61 20.56 -1.17
CA TRP A 269 14.93 20.61 -1.81
C TRP A 269 15.87 19.44 -1.46
N ARG A 270 15.68 18.81 -0.30
CA ARG A 270 16.43 17.66 0.23
C ARG A 270 16.14 16.34 -0.50
N TRP A 271 15.06 16.31 -1.27
CA TRP A 271 14.56 15.14 -1.98
C TRP A 271 14.77 15.25 -3.50
N LEU A 272 15.17 16.42 -4.01
CA LEU A 272 15.34 16.64 -5.44
C LEU A 272 16.34 15.65 -6.05
N GLY A 273 15.93 15.00 -7.14
CA GLY A 273 16.76 14.04 -7.89
C GLY A 273 16.69 12.60 -7.40
N GLU A 274 15.94 12.31 -6.33
CA GLU A 274 15.73 10.94 -5.84
C GLU A 274 14.64 10.21 -6.64
N GLU A 275 14.77 8.91 -6.82
CA GLU A 275 13.68 8.07 -7.34
C GLU A 275 12.54 8.03 -6.32
N SER A 276 11.34 8.42 -6.75
CA SER A 276 10.16 8.39 -5.90
C SER A 276 9.72 6.95 -5.66
N GLU A 277 9.40 6.60 -4.42
CA GLU A 277 8.83 5.27 -4.08
C GLU A 277 7.49 5.03 -4.79
N SER A 278 6.81 6.11 -5.16
CA SER A 278 5.56 6.11 -5.90
C SER A 278 5.76 6.15 -7.42
N GLY A 279 6.99 6.35 -7.91
CA GLY A 279 7.31 6.40 -9.35
C GLY A 279 7.77 7.77 -9.85
N GLY A 280 8.65 7.76 -10.85
CA GLY A 280 9.34 8.95 -11.36
C GLY A 280 10.50 9.42 -10.48
N ILE A 281 11.10 10.57 -10.84
CA ILE A 281 12.19 11.21 -10.08
C ILE A 281 11.62 12.44 -9.39
N ILE A 282 11.94 12.70 -8.13
CA ILE A 282 11.46 13.89 -7.43
C ILE A 282 11.99 15.16 -8.11
N ARG A 283 11.08 16.02 -8.57
CA ARG A 283 11.33 17.25 -9.33
C ARG A 283 10.73 18.49 -8.66
N ALA A 284 11.10 19.65 -9.18
CA ALA A 284 10.50 20.95 -8.85
C ALA A 284 9.81 21.54 -10.10
N ALA A 285 9.62 22.87 -10.15
CA ALA A 285 9.07 23.56 -11.32
C ALA A 285 10.09 23.71 -12.46
N ASP A 286 10.65 22.59 -12.90
CA ASP A 286 11.57 22.47 -14.04
C ASP A 286 10.81 21.98 -15.29
N SER A 287 11.46 22.00 -16.46
CA SER A 287 10.84 21.58 -17.72
C SER A 287 10.43 20.10 -17.77
N ASP A 288 11.09 19.26 -16.98
CA ASP A 288 10.76 17.84 -16.79
C ASP A 288 10.03 17.57 -15.46
N GLY A 289 9.54 18.63 -14.81
CA GLY A 289 8.79 18.56 -13.57
C GLY A 289 7.32 18.20 -13.77
N TYR A 290 6.67 17.81 -12.68
CA TYR A 290 5.29 17.34 -12.70
C TYR A 290 4.30 18.46 -12.42
N GLU A 291 3.84 19.10 -13.49
CA GLU A 291 2.92 20.23 -13.41
C GLU A 291 1.47 19.74 -13.21
N SER A 292 0.94 19.94 -12.01
CA SER A 292 -0.46 19.94 -11.60
C SER A 292 -0.53 20.01 -10.07
N GLY A 293 -1.71 20.31 -9.54
CA GLY A 293 -2.01 20.13 -8.13
C GLY A 293 -2.97 21.18 -7.61
N VAL A 294 -3.46 20.99 -6.39
CA VAL A 294 -4.45 21.84 -5.73
C VAL A 294 -5.63 22.18 -6.65
N TYR A 295 -6.07 21.20 -7.43
CA TYR A 295 -7.16 21.28 -8.42
C TYR A 295 -6.88 22.12 -9.67
N TYR A 296 -5.64 22.59 -9.87
CA TYR A 296 -5.20 23.33 -11.05
C TYR A 296 -4.41 22.41 -11.98
N SER A 297 -4.62 22.60 -13.29
CA SER A 297 -3.94 21.80 -14.32
C SER A 297 -2.54 22.31 -14.60
N SER A 298 -2.32 23.62 -14.50
CA SER A 298 -1.04 24.26 -14.83
C SER A 298 -0.61 25.29 -13.78
N ASN A 299 0.63 25.74 -13.90
CA ASN A 299 1.25 26.80 -13.11
C ASN A 299 1.49 26.44 -11.63
N VAL A 300 1.54 25.14 -11.31
CA VAL A 300 1.86 24.58 -9.99
C VAL A 300 2.42 23.17 -10.17
N TRP A 301 3.43 22.80 -9.39
CA TRP A 301 4.12 21.52 -9.50
C TRP A 301 4.02 20.71 -8.21
N ARG A 302 3.85 19.40 -8.38
CA ARG A 302 3.93 18.38 -7.33
C ARG A 302 5.30 17.69 -7.35
N PRO A 303 5.68 16.94 -6.30
CA PRO A 303 7.05 16.46 -6.16
C PRO A 303 7.38 15.31 -7.11
N SER A 304 6.42 14.45 -7.42
CA SER A 304 6.64 13.18 -8.14
C SER A 304 5.56 12.88 -9.17
N GLU A 305 5.80 11.90 -10.05
CA GLU A 305 4.84 11.56 -11.11
C GLU A 305 3.54 11.03 -10.48
N HIS A 306 3.66 10.12 -9.51
CA HIS A 306 2.52 9.57 -8.78
C HIS A 306 2.65 9.78 -7.28
N SER A 307 1.52 9.84 -6.59
CA SER A 307 1.43 9.89 -5.14
C SER A 307 0.04 9.44 -4.72
N MET A 308 -0.12 8.95 -3.49
CA MET A 308 -1.42 8.71 -2.85
C MET A 308 -2.29 9.98 -2.89
N MET A 309 -1.67 11.17 -2.87
CA MET A 309 -2.37 12.47 -2.97
C MET A 309 -2.78 12.85 -4.40
N ARG A 310 -2.36 12.07 -5.42
CA ARG A 310 -2.78 12.22 -6.82
C ARG A 310 -3.73 11.09 -7.25
N HIS A 311 -3.27 9.85 -7.11
CA HIS A 311 -3.98 8.64 -7.55
C HIS A 311 -3.96 7.59 -6.45
N THR A 312 -5.15 7.24 -5.95
CA THR A 312 -5.30 6.14 -4.99
C THR A 312 -4.76 4.84 -5.61
N GLY A 313 -3.84 4.18 -4.90
CA GLY A 313 -3.19 2.94 -5.36
C GLY A 313 -1.67 3.00 -5.21
N PHE A 314 -1.07 4.15 -5.52
CA PHE A 314 0.35 4.39 -5.25
C PHE A 314 0.59 4.79 -3.78
N TYR A 315 1.83 4.68 -3.32
CA TYR A 315 2.23 5.18 -2.00
C TYR A 315 2.21 6.70 -1.92
N PHE A 316 2.32 7.23 -0.70
CA PHE A 316 2.77 8.61 -0.53
C PHE A 316 4.18 8.75 -1.11
N ASP A 317 4.41 9.76 -1.93
CA ASP A 317 5.76 10.15 -2.29
C ASP A 317 6.56 10.56 -1.03
N GLN A 318 7.89 10.60 -1.11
CA GLN A 318 8.73 10.85 0.06
C GLN A 318 8.46 12.20 0.74
N VAL A 319 8.01 13.25 0.02
CA VAL A 319 7.68 14.55 0.62
C VAL A 319 6.41 14.45 1.44
N SER A 320 5.39 13.77 0.89
CA SER A 320 4.15 13.47 1.59
C SER A 320 4.39 12.53 2.78
N ARG A 321 5.25 11.52 2.63
CA ARG A 321 5.62 10.57 3.70
C ARG A 321 6.39 11.25 4.83
N GLU A 322 7.29 12.17 4.54
CA GLU A 322 8.00 12.95 5.56
C GLU A 322 7.00 13.72 6.43
N GLN A 323 6.05 14.40 5.80
CA GLN A 323 4.98 15.11 6.48
C GLN A 323 4.12 14.17 7.33
N MET A 324 3.70 13.04 6.77
CA MET A 324 2.91 12.05 7.51
C MET A 324 3.67 11.50 8.72
N THR A 325 4.96 11.19 8.56
CA THR A 325 5.81 10.64 9.61
C THR A 325 5.87 11.57 10.81
N GLN A 326 6.20 12.85 10.60
CA GLN A 326 6.26 13.80 11.70
C GLN A 326 4.88 14.05 12.37
N ARG A 327 3.79 13.93 11.61
CA ARG A 327 2.43 14.07 12.13
C ARG A 327 2.06 12.88 13.02
N ILE A 328 2.49 11.67 12.66
CA ILE A 328 2.30 10.48 13.49
C ILE A 328 3.16 10.52 14.75
N THR A 329 4.47 10.75 14.61
CA THR A 329 5.40 10.75 15.77
C THR A 329 5.06 11.83 16.79
N GLY A 330 4.61 13.00 16.33
CA GLY A 330 4.13 14.08 17.19
C GLY A 330 2.67 13.98 17.62
N MET A 331 2.02 12.82 17.45
CA MET A 331 0.61 12.57 17.81
C MET A 331 -0.36 13.65 17.29
N ARG A 332 -0.36 13.85 15.97
CA ARG A 332 -1.17 14.85 15.25
C ARG A 332 -0.85 16.26 15.73
N ASN A 333 -1.75 16.91 16.45
CA ASN A 333 -1.63 18.31 16.87
C ASN A 333 -0.98 18.47 18.25
N ALA A 334 -0.75 17.38 18.99
CA ALA A 334 -0.02 17.44 20.27
C ALA A 334 1.43 17.90 20.07
N ASN A 335 2.00 17.68 18.87
CA ASN A 335 3.28 18.22 18.43
C ASN A 335 4.48 17.76 19.29
N MET A 336 4.38 16.60 19.91
CA MET A 336 5.39 16.09 20.82
C MET A 336 5.40 14.58 20.82
N MET A 337 6.59 13.99 20.65
CA MET A 337 6.78 12.55 20.84
C MET A 337 6.72 12.22 22.34
N PRO A 338 5.94 11.20 22.75
CA PRO A 338 5.93 10.73 24.13
C PRO A 338 7.30 10.25 24.59
N LEU A 339 7.64 10.54 25.85
CA LEU A 339 8.82 10.01 26.52
C LEU A 339 8.55 9.93 28.02
N SER A 340 8.34 8.71 28.49
CA SER A 340 8.25 8.39 29.92
C SER A 340 9.66 8.27 30.50
N SER A 341 9.83 8.64 31.76
CA SER A 341 11.14 8.64 32.40
C SER A 341 11.05 8.63 33.91
N THR A 342 12.20 8.44 34.56
CA THR A 342 12.37 8.88 35.94
C THR A 342 11.90 10.35 36.08
N PRO A 343 11.14 10.72 37.13
CA PRO A 343 10.71 12.10 37.33
C PRO A 343 11.90 13.07 37.29
N VAL A 344 11.76 14.18 36.57
CA VAL A 344 12.80 15.21 36.48
C VAL A 344 13.00 15.89 37.84
N GLY A 345 14.25 16.24 38.18
CA GLY A 345 14.60 16.81 39.47
C GLY A 345 15.93 16.30 40.00
N GLU A 346 16.05 16.19 41.33
CA GLU A 346 17.24 15.62 41.98
C GLU A 346 17.21 14.10 41.99
N VAL A 347 18.36 13.49 41.71
CA VAL A 347 18.62 12.04 41.83
C VAL A 347 19.91 11.81 42.61
N GLY A 348 19.99 10.70 43.34
CA GLY A 348 21.16 10.36 44.14
C GLY A 348 22.24 9.63 43.36
N LEU A 349 23.47 9.66 43.88
CA LEU A 349 24.66 9.03 43.27
C LEU A 349 24.50 7.52 43.00
N ASN A 350 23.67 6.83 43.77
CA ASN A 350 23.44 5.39 43.63
C ASN A 350 22.12 5.05 42.91
N ASN A 351 21.41 6.06 42.37
CA ASN A 351 20.17 5.80 41.67
C ASN A 351 20.42 5.25 40.25
N VAL A 352 19.42 4.56 39.73
CA VAL A 352 19.29 4.25 38.31
C VAL A 352 18.27 5.21 37.71
N VAL A 353 18.66 5.89 36.64
CA VAL A 353 17.78 6.76 35.85
C VAL A 353 17.36 6.00 34.60
N TRP A 354 16.12 6.15 34.17
CA TRP A 354 15.56 5.40 33.03
C TRP A 354 14.66 6.26 32.15
N VAL A 355 14.50 5.83 30.90
CA VAL A 355 13.57 6.35 29.90
C VAL A 355 12.85 5.21 29.18
N GLU A 356 11.57 5.39 28.90
CA GLU A 356 10.75 4.49 28.07
C GLU A 356 10.37 5.23 26.79
N THR A 357 10.84 4.68 25.66
CA THR A 357 10.76 5.33 24.34
C THR A 357 9.54 4.85 23.58
N MET A 358 9.14 5.59 22.54
CA MET A 358 8.30 5.01 21.50
C MET A 358 9.07 3.94 20.72
N HIS A 359 8.35 3.02 20.07
CA HIS A 359 8.92 1.85 19.39
C HIS A 359 8.38 1.73 17.96
N PRO A 360 9.02 2.35 16.95
CA PRO A 360 8.75 2.05 15.56
C PRO A 360 9.20 0.62 15.26
N ARG A 361 8.57 0.00 14.26
CA ARG A 361 8.70 -1.45 14.06
C ARG A 361 10.05 -1.85 13.49
N PHE A 362 10.60 -1.09 12.54
CA PHE A 362 11.76 -1.53 11.77
C PHE A 362 13.05 -0.78 12.11
N HIS A 363 13.03 0.03 13.17
CA HIS A 363 14.22 0.69 13.70
C HIS A 363 14.05 1.02 15.20
N ALA A 364 15.18 1.23 15.89
CA ALA A 364 15.17 1.70 17.26
C ALA A 364 15.39 3.22 17.31
N LEU A 365 14.81 3.89 18.30
CA LEU A 365 15.17 5.28 18.62
C LEU A 365 16.57 5.32 19.23
N ASP A 366 17.32 6.36 18.89
CA ASP A 366 18.64 6.64 19.45
C ASP A 366 18.52 7.32 20.80
N VAL A 367 19.26 6.83 21.79
CA VAL A 367 19.31 7.32 23.15
C VAL A 367 20.77 7.64 23.49
N ALA A 368 21.04 8.92 23.66
CA ALA A 368 22.35 9.43 24.04
C ALA A 368 22.30 10.02 25.46
N TRP A 369 23.19 9.56 26.33
CA TRP A 369 23.36 10.07 27.68
C TRP A 369 24.55 11.03 27.76
N GLU A 370 24.39 12.10 28.53
CA GLU A 370 25.39 13.14 28.75
C GLU A 370 25.58 13.40 30.24
N VAL A 371 26.83 13.66 30.65
CA VAL A 371 27.19 14.17 31.98
C VAL A 371 27.88 15.51 31.83
N ASN A 372 27.30 16.56 32.41
CA ASN A 372 27.81 17.93 32.32
C ASN A 372 28.10 18.37 30.86
N GLY A 373 27.27 17.93 29.91
CA GLY A 373 27.40 18.22 28.48
C GLY A 373 28.36 17.30 27.70
N ASN A 374 29.00 16.32 28.35
CA ASN A 374 29.86 15.35 27.67
C ASN A 374 29.09 14.05 27.40
N ILE A 375 29.05 13.61 26.14
CA ILE A 375 28.37 12.38 25.71
C ILE A 375 29.11 11.14 26.24
N LEU A 376 28.35 10.16 26.72
CA LEU A 376 28.86 8.84 27.13
C LEU A 376 28.86 7.87 25.94
N SER A 377 30.04 7.42 25.48
CA SER A 377 30.20 6.64 24.24
C SER A 377 29.82 5.15 24.34
N GLU A 378 29.85 4.55 25.54
CA GLU A 378 29.67 3.09 25.75
C GLU A 378 28.32 2.73 26.38
N THR A 379 27.27 3.49 26.07
CA THR A 379 25.93 3.23 26.65
C THR A 379 25.12 2.21 25.87
N HIS A 380 25.59 1.77 24.69
CA HIS A 380 24.93 0.78 23.83
C HIS A 380 23.44 1.07 23.58
N ASN A 381 23.07 2.35 23.39
CA ASN A 381 21.69 2.79 23.22
C ASN A 381 20.77 2.40 24.40
N SER A 382 21.32 2.33 25.63
CA SER A 382 20.59 1.86 26.81
C SER A 382 19.46 2.80 27.21
N ARG A 383 18.34 2.21 27.61
CA ARG A 383 17.16 2.87 28.17
C ARG A 383 17.31 3.24 29.65
N TYR A 384 18.44 2.93 30.25
CA TYR A 384 18.77 3.25 31.63
C TYR A 384 20.25 3.65 31.78
N LEU A 385 20.53 4.39 32.85
CA LEU A 385 21.87 4.78 33.27
C LEU A 385 22.03 4.49 34.76
N LYS A 386 22.98 3.61 35.10
CA LYS A 386 23.38 3.34 36.48
C LYS A 386 24.35 4.44 36.92
N LEU A 387 23.90 5.33 37.79
CA LEU A 387 24.75 6.46 38.21
C LEU A 387 25.92 6.03 39.09
N ALA A 388 25.77 4.91 39.80
CA ALA A 388 26.83 4.34 40.64
C ALA A 388 28.08 3.92 39.85
N ASP A 389 27.94 3.65 38.55
CA ASP A 389 29.04 3.25 37.67
C ASP A 389 29.84 4.46 37.15
N LEU A 390 29.39 5.68 37.48
CA LEU A 390 29.95 6.95 37.02
C LEU A 390 30.62 7.71 38.18
N ASN A 391 31.71 8.42 37.89
CA ASN A 391 32.40 9.26 38.88
C ASN A 391 31.73 10.63 39.02
N LEU A 392 30.57 10.65 39.66
CA LEU A 392 29.70 11.83 39.79
C LEU A 392 29.83 12.53 41.15
N LYS A 393 29.48 13.82 41.20
CA LYS A 393 29.44 14.67 42.39
C LYS A 393 28.11 15.42 42.48
N THR A 394 27.73 15.81 43.69
CA THR A 394 26.57 16.69 43.91
C THR A 394 26.67 17.95 43.05
N GLY A 395 25.61 18.27 42.32
CA GLY A 395 25.52 19.38 41.37
C GLY A 395 25.80 18.98 39.92
N ASP A 396 26.36 17.79 39.65
CA ASP A 396 26.51 17.30 38.28
C ASP A 396 25.15 17.14 37.60
N LYS A 397 25.12 17.38 36.30
CA LYS A 397 23.92 17.27 35.46
C LYS A 397 23.97 16.02 34.60
N ILE A 398 22.89 15.25 34.64
CA ILE A 398 22.67 14.09 33.78
C ILE A 398 21.59 14.46 32.78
N LYS A 399 21.89 14.34 31.50
CA LYS A 399 20.93 14.60 30.42
C LYS A 399 20.81 13.38 29.53
N VAL A 400 19.60 13.12 29.06
CA VAL A 400 19.33 12.13 28.01
C VAL A 400 18.67 12.83 26.83
N THR A 401 19.08 12.45 25.63
CA THR A 401 18.48 12.86 24.37
C THR A 401 17.99 11.61 23.66
N VAL A 402 16.68 11.55 23.38
CA VAL A 402 16.03 10.48 22.62
C VAL A 402 15.64 11.05 21.26
N LYS A 403 16.05 10.39 20.18
CA LYS A 403 15.82 10.86 18.82
C LYS A 403 15.39 9.73 17.89
N ASP A 404 14.34 9.98 17.13
CA ASP A 404 14.01 9.20 15.94
C ASP A 404 14.80 9.75 14.75
N ASN A 405 15.76 8.96 14.27
CA ASN A 405 16.61 9.27 13.12
C ASN A 405 16.18 8.51 11.86
N THR A 406 14.89 8.19 11.73
CA THR A 406 14.32 7.65 10.49
C THR A 406 14.79 8.44 9.27
N ASP A 407 15.05 7.73 8.18
CA ASP A 407 15.36 8.31 6.88
C ASP A 407 14.13 8.93 6.20
N PHE A 408 12.92 8.69 6.73
CA PHE A 408 11.68 9.28 6.23
C PHE A 408 11.60 10.79 6.48
N VAL A 409 12.40 11.34 7.39
CA VAL A 409 12.44 12.78 7.71
C VAL A 409 13.85 13.31 7.50
N ARG A 410 14.00 14.27 6.58
CA ARG A 410 15.29 14.91 6.26
C ARG A 410 15.36 16.36 6.73
N ASP A 411 14.23 17.00 6.99
CA ASP A 411 14.25 18.36 7.52
C ASP A 411 14.77 18.39 8.96
N THR A 412 15.93 19.01 9.12
CA THR A 412 16.62 19.16 10.41
C THR A 412 15.79 19.92 11.44
N ASN A 413 14.88 20.80 11.00
CA ASN A 413 13.97 21.51 11.90
C ASN A 413 13.00 20.54 12.58
N TYR A 414 12.55 19.51 11.86
CA TYR A 414 11.67 18.47 12.41
C TYR A 414 12.45 17.40 13.14
N LEU A 415 13.57 16.92 12.59
CA LEU A 415 14.45 15.95 13.26
C LEU A 415 14.89 16.44 14.65
N ASN A 416 15.27 17.72 14.78
CA ASN A 416 15.68 18.30 16.07
C ASN A 416 14.49 18.91 16.85
N GLY A 417 13.29 18.86 16.28
CA GLY A 417 12.07 19.37 16.88
C GLY A 417 11.40 18.36 17.82
N PRO A 418 10.38 18.79 18.58
CA PRO A 418 9.74 17.98 19.62
C PRO A 418 9.01 16.73 19.10
N ARG A 419 8.73 16.66 17.79
CA ARG A 419 8.09 15.51 17.14
C ARG A 419 9.04 14.32 16.97
N MET A 420 10.34 14.58 16.88
CA MET A 420 11.35 13.54 16.60
C MET A 420 12.42 13.46 17.69
N THR A 421 12.66 14.55 18.44
CA THR A 421 13.65 14.60 19.53
C THR A 421 13.00 15.01 20.86
N GLN A 422 13.34 14.29 21.92
CA GLN A 422 12.95 14.58 23.31
C GLN A 422 14.17 14.59 24.22
N THR A 423 14.18 15.45 25.25
CA THR A 423 15.25 15.49 26.25
C THR A 423 14.69 15.45 27.68
N ARG A 424 15.46 14.87 28.60
CA ARG A 424 15.24 14.96 30.05
C ARG A 424 16.56 15.28 30.74
N GLU A 425 16.51 16.05 31.81
CA GLU A 425 17.68 16.44 32.60
C GLU A 425 17.39 16.23 34.09
N TRP A 426 18.39 15.74 34.81
CA TRP A 426 18.40 15.54 36.26
C TRP A 426 19.66 16.13 36.85
N THR A 427 19.60 16.52 38.12
CA THR A 427 20.76 17.01 38.88
C THR A 427 21.12 16.02 39.97
N ILE A 428 22.40 15.74 40.16
CA ILE A 428 22.88 14.91 41.26
C ILE A 428 22.69 15.66 42.59
N GLY A 429 21.89 15.11 43.48
CA GLY A 429 21.50 15.72 44.74
C GLY A 429 20.93 14.71 45.71
N LYS A 430 19.74 14.99 46.25
CA LYS A 430 19.06 14.10 47.17
C LYS A 430 18.66 12.78 46.47
N PRO A 431 18.91 11.61 47.10
CA PRO A 431 18.47 10.34 46.55
C PRO A 431 16.94 10.25 46.49
N LEU A 432 16.45 9.61 45.43
CA LEU A 432 15.05 9.25 45.32
C LEU A 432 14.69 8.21 46.39
N PRO A 433 13.48 8.25 46.96
CA PRO A 433 12.98 7.17 47.83
C PRO A 433 13.06 5.83 47.11
N LYS A 434 13.45 4.77 47.82
CA LYS A 434 13.58 3.43 47.22
C LYS A 434 12.25 2.99 46.60
N THR A 435 12.28 2.63 45.31
CA THR A 435 11.11 2.12 44.60
C THR A 435 11.11 0.59 44.68
N MET A 436 10.20 0.02 45.47
CA MET A 436 9.96 -1.43 45.49
C MET A 436 9.02 -1.79 44.36
N VAL A 437 9.44 -2.72 43.50
CA VAL A 437 8.66 -3.19 42.36
C VAL A 437 8.74 -4.71 42.24
N ASP A 438 7.68 -5.32 41.73
CA ASP A 438 7.70 -6.71 41.30
C ASP A 438 8.55 -6.87 40.04
N VAL A 439 9.17 -8.04 39.88
CA VAL A 439 9.94 -8.40 38.69
C VAL A 439 8.97 -8.81 37.60
N LYS A 440 8.63 -7.88 36.70
CA LYS A 440 7.72 -8.14 35.58
C LYS A 440 7.97 -7.22 34.41
N PHE A 441 7.47 -7.63 33.24
CA PHE A 441 7.31 -6.75 32.11
C PHE A 441 6.12 -5.81 32.33
N THR A 442 6.25 -4.56 31.90
CA THR A 442 5.21 -3.53 31.98
C THR A 442 4.62 -3.20 30.62
N TYR A 443 5.38 -3.42 29.55
CA TYR A 443 4.94 -3.23 28.18
C TYR A 443 5.84 -4.03 27.23
N SER A 444 5.38 -4.34 26.01
CA SER A 444 6.19 -5.06 25.02
C SER A 444 5.61 -4.94 23.61
N SER A 445 6.35 -5.48 22.63
CA SER A 445 5.75 -5.84 21.34
C SER A 445 4.48 -6.65 21.56
N VAL A 446 3.48 -6.39 20.73
CA VAL A 446 2.17 -7.06 20.77
C VAL A 446 2.30 -8.57 20.61
N THR A 447 1.44 -9.33 21.27
CA THR A 447 1.48 -10.81 21.30
C THR A 447 0.26 -11.46 20.63
N ASP A 448 -0.70 -10.64 20.17
CA ASP A 448 -1.93 -11.08 19.51
C ASP A 448 -1.74 -11.43 18.03
N HIS A 449 -0.60 -11.04 17.44
CA HIS A 449 -0.16 -11.45 16.11
C HIS A 449 1.35 -11.65 16.06
N ALA A 450 1.84 -12.25 14.97
CA ALA A 450 3.26 -12.49 14.77
C ALA A 450 4.03 -11.18 14.50
N LEU A 451 5.30 -11.16 14.92
CA LEU A 451 6.25 -10.10 14.59
C LEU A 451 6.83 -10.34 13.20
N ALA A 452 7.11 -9.27 12.47
CA ALA A 452 7.78 -9.35 11.17
C ALA A 452 9.26 -9.79 11.32
N ASN A 453 9.83 -10.40 10.27
CA ASN A 453 11.17 -10.97 10.29
C ASN A 453 12.30 -9.95 10.53
N ASN A 454 12.04 -8.68 10.26
CA ASN A 454 12.97 -7.58 10.42
C ASN A 454 12.49 -6.55 11.45
N GLU A 455 11.53 -6.91 12.30
CA GLU A 455 11.04 -6.05 13.37
C GLU A 455 12.05 -5.93 14.53
N VAL A 456 12.05 -4.79 15.21
CA VAL A 456 12.72 -4.60 16.50
C VAL A 456 11.75 -5.00 17.61
N ALA A 457 11.86 -6.24 18.08
CA ALA A 457 11.11 -6.71 19.24
C ALA A 457 11.53 -5.93 20.49
N PHE A 458 10.59 -5.53 21.34
CA PHE A 458 10.89 -4.76 22.54
C PHE A 458 10.14 -5.26 23.79
N VAL A 459 10.74 -4.97 24.94
CA VAL A 459 10.14 -5.14 26.27
C VAL A 459 10.48 -3.97 27.17
N GLU A 460 9.54 -3.58 28.02
CA GLU A 460 9.72 -2.64 29.11
C GLU A 460 9.50 -3.36 30.42
N THR A 461 10.24 -2.96 31.45
CA THR A 461 10.23 -3.62 32.76
C THR A 461 9.78 -2.66 33.82
N THR A 462 9.38 -3.18 34.97
CA THR A 462 9.35 -2.34 36.17
C THR A 462 10.72 -1.70 36.41
N ASN A 463 10.71 -0.46 36.91
CA ASN A 463 11.92 0.36 37.01
C ASN A 463 12.31 0.61 38.49
N PRO A 464 12.99 -0.36 39.16
CA PRO A 464 13.59 -0.08 40.46
C PRO A 464 14.68 0.99 40.29
N ASN A 465 14.82 1.86 41.28
CA ASN A 465 15.76 2.98 41.19
C ASN A 465 17.12 2.72 41.87
N ASP A 466 17.40 1.48 42.27
CA ASP A 466 18.65 1.05 42.91
C ASP A 466 19.41 -0.04 42.13
N ARG A 467 18.79 -0.62 41.09
CA ARG A 467 19.36 -1.67 40.24
C ARG A 467 18.66 -1.72 38.89
N VAL A 468 19.18 -2.53 37.98
CA VAL A 468 18.57 -2.79 36.67
C VAL A 468 18.19 -4.27 36.62
N LEU A 469 16.96 -4.59 36.20
CA LEU A 469 16.54 -5.97 36.00
C LEU A 469 17.22 -6.60 34.78
N ASP A 470 17.48 -7.91 34.83
CA ASP A 470 18.14 -8.63 33.74
C ASP A 470 17.11 -9.19 32.76
N VAL A 471 17.26 -8.87 31.48
CA VAL A 471 16.47 -9.39 30.36
C VAL A 471 17.32 -10.33 29.51
N THR A 472 16.84 -11.56 29.35
CA THR A 472 17.43 -12.57 28.47
C THR A 472 16.48 -12.88 27.32
N TRP A 473 17.02 -12.90 26.09
CA TRP A 473 16.29 -13.27 24.89
C TRP A 473 16.65 -14.69 24.44
N GLU A 474 15.65 -15.44 23.98
CA GLU A 474 15.80 -16.79 23.43
C GLU A 474 15.05 -16.91 22.10
N LEU A 475 15.69 -17.52 21.10
CA LEU A 475 15.07 -17.90 19.83
C LEU A 475 14.99 -19.41 19.76
N ASN A 476 13.79 -19.96 19.61
CA ASN A 476 13.52 -21.40 19.57
C ASN A 476 14.14 -22.16 20.76
N GLY A 477 14.10 -21.54 21.96
CA GLY A 477 14.66 -22.09 23.20
C GLY A 477 16.19 -21.99 23.33
N LYS A 478 16.87 -21.33 22.38
CA LYS A 478 18.31 -21.05 22.46
C LYS A 478 18.54 -19.58 22.83
N LYS A 479 19.28 -19.36 23.93
CA LYS A 479 19.69 -18.02 24.36
C LYS A 479 20.48 -17.28 23.28
N ILE A 480 20.11 -16.02 23.06
CA ILE A 480 20.82 -15.07 22.19
C ILE A 480 21.89 -14.39 23.04
N SER A 481 23.16 -14.48 22.60
CA SER A 481 24.31 -13.87 23.26
C SER A 481 24.55 -12.44 22.77
N GLY A 482 25.30 -11.64 23.54
CA GLY A 482 25.71 -10.29 23.10
C GLY A 482 24.59 -9.24 23.09
N THR A 483 23.46 -9.52 23.74
CA THR A 483 22.33 -8.58 23.82
C THR A 483 22.56 -7.44 24.81
N ASN A 484 23.61 -7.50 25.64
CA ASN A 484 23.99 -6.46 26.61
C ASN A 484 22.84 -6.02 27.56
N ASN A 485 21.98 -6.96 27.96
CA ASN A 485 20.77 -6.68 28.77
C ASN A 485 19.82 -5.66 28.09
N SER A 486 19.85 -5.60 26.76
CA SER A 486 19.02 -4.70 25.97
C SER A 486 17.53 -5.02 26.13
N ARG A 487 16.75 -3.95 26.18
CA ARG A 487 15.27 -3.96 26.11
C ARG A 487 14.74 -4.15 24.70
N LEU A 488 15.63 -4.12 23.71
CA LEU A 488 15.32 -4.23 22.28
C LEU A 488 16.11 -5.40 21.66
N LEU A 489 15.49 -6.10 20.72
CA LEU A 489 16.10 -7.12 19.90
C LEU A 489 15.73 -6.89 18.43
N ASP A 490 16.72 -6.53 17.62
CA ASP A 490 16.58 -6.34 16.18
C ASP A 490 16.59 -7.70 15.46
N LEU A 491 15.42 -8.16 15.03
CA LEU A 491 15.25 -9.46 14.38
C LEU A 491 15.91 -9.50 12.99
N GLY A 492 16.02 -8.36 12.31
CA GLY A 492 16.66 -8.25 11.01
C GLY A 492 18.17 -8.51 11.04
N LYS A 493 18.79 -8.51 12.23
CA LYS A 493 20.18 -8.89 12.45
C LYS A 493 20.38 -10.37 12.77
N LEU A 494 19.30 -11.15 12.87
CA LEU A 494 19.34 -12.57 13.20
C LEU A 494 19.20 -13.43 11.95
N GLU A 495 19.84 -14.60 11.96
CA GLU A 495 19.58 -15.65 10.97
C GLU A 495 18.33 -16.44 11.38
N LEU A 496 17.16 -15.97 10.95
CA LEU A 496 15.88 -16.61 11.24
C LEU A 496 15.64 -17.83 10.33
N PRO A 497 15.20 -18.98 10.87
CA PRO A 497 14.68 -20.08 10.06
C PRO A 497 13.49 -19.63 9.19
N LYS A 498 13.28 -20.28 8.04
CA LYS A 498 12.08 -20.02 7.20
C LYS A 498 10.80 -20.39 7.95
N GLY A 499 9.76 -19.58 7.79
CA GLY A 499 8.46 -19.75 8.45
C GLY A 499 8.48 -19.20 9.88
N ALA A 500 7.58 -19.72 10.73
CA ALA A 500 7.42 -19.24 12.09
C ALA A 500 8.55 -19.68 13.04
N SER A 501 9.05 -18.75 13.85
CA SER A 501 9.97 -19.00 14.97
C SER A 501 9.37 -18.55 16.30
N LYS A 502 9.73 -19.21 17.39
CA LYS A 502 9.33 -18.81 18.75
C LYS A 502 10.40 -17.90 19.35
N LEU A 503 10.04 -16.66 19.65
CA LEU A 503 10.87 -15.73 20.40
C LEU A 503 10.41 -15.68 21.86
N THR A 504 11.33 -15.58 22.80
CA THR A 504 11.00 -15.46 24.23
C THR A 504 11.91 -14.43 24.90
N ALA A 505 11.33 -13.60 25.76
CA ALA A 505 12.06 -12.71 26.66
C ALA A 505 11.75 -13.11 28.11
N LEU A 506 12.79 -13.15 28.94
CA LEU A 506 12.73 -13.48 30.35
C LEU A 506 13.31 -12.31 31.15
N VAL A 507 12.58 -11.81 32.16
CA VAL A 507 13.09 -10.82 33.12
C VAL A 507 13.32 -11.45 34.50
N THR A 508 14.47 -11.14 35.10
CA THR A 508 14.89 -11.60 36.44
C THR A 508 15.50 -10.47 37.26
N ASP A 509 15.52 -10.60 38.58
CA ASP A 509 16.22 -9.66 39.48
C ASP A 509 17.65 -10.14 39.77
N PRO A 510 18.70 -9.38 39.39
CA PRO A 510 20.08 -9.75 39.73
C PRO A 510 20.34 -9.80 41.23
N ALA A 511 19.58 -9.07 42.05
CA ALA A 511 19.69 -9.12 43.51
C ALA A 511 19.04 -10.38 44.11
N ASN A 512 18.19 -11.09 43.36
CA ASN A 512 17.58 -12.35 43.75
C ASN A 512 17.39 -13.27 42.53
N PRO A 513 18.46 -13.89 42.00
CA PRO A 513 18.40 -14.65 40.75
C PRO A 513 17.47 -15.88 40.77
N ASN A 514 17.19 -16.40 41.97
CA ASN A 514 16.25 -17.52 42.18
C ASN A 514 14.84 -17.06 42.57
N GLY A 515 14.58 -15.75 42.51
CA GLY A 515 13.29 -15.14 42.85
C GLY A 515 12.26 -15.24 41.75
N ASN A 516 11.24 -14.37 41.85
CA ASN A 516 10.20 -14.24 40.84
C ASN A 516 10.81 -13.79 39.49
N LYS A 517 10.21 -14.30 38.42
CA LYS A 517 10.58 -14.00 37.04
C LYS A 517 9.32 -13.87 36.20
N ASP A 518 9.43 -13.17 35.09
CA ASP A 518 8.34 -13.00 34.14
C ASP A 518 8.82 -13.29 32.72
N ILE A 519 7.93 -13.83 31.88
CA ILE A 519 8.25 -14.36 30.57
C ILE A 519 7.19 -13.92 29.57
N ILE A 520 7.62 -13.36 28.44
CA ILE A 520 6.76 -13.12 27.28
C ILE A 520 7.28 -13.93 26.10
N THR A 521 6.36 -14.42 25.28
CA THR A 521 6.64 -15.21 24.08
C THR A 521 5.93 -14.59 22.88
N TRP A 522 6.61 -14.59 21.73
CA TRP A 522 6.04 -14.19 20.44
C TRP A 522 6.25 -15.28 19.40
N THR A 523 5.40 -15.24 18.38
CA THR A 523 5.72 -15.83 17.08
C THR A 523 6.42 -14.76 16.23
N VAL A 524 7.55 -15.11 15.63
CA VAL A 524 8.23 -14.31 14.60
C VAL A 524 7.94 -14.98 13.27
N ASP A 525 7.36 -14.24 12.34
CA ASP A 525 7.07 -14.71 11.01
C ASP A 525 8.22 -14.39 10.06
N ASN A 526 8.84 -15.44 9.52
CA ASN A 526 9.83 -15.37 8.44
C ASN A 526 9.40 -16.23 7.24
N GLY A 527 8.11 -16.51 7.11
CA GLY A 527 7.47 -16.92 5.88
C GLY A 527 7.20 -15.67 5.06
N LEU A 528 7.83 -15.53 3.89
CA LEU A 528 7.55 -14.38 3.04
C LEU A 528 6.26 -14.63 2.24
N PRO A 529 5.37 -13.63 2.12
CA PRO A 529 4.14 -13.77 1.36
C PRO A 529 4.43 -13.84 -0.14
N SER A 530 3.47 -14.37 -0.90
CA SER A 530 3.55 -14.46 -2.36
C SER A 530 2.27 -13.97 -3.02
N ALA A 531 2.35 -13.55 -4.29
CA ALA A 531 1.21 -13.14 -5.09
C ALA A 531 1.08 -13.95 -6.38
N PRO A 532 0.71 -15.25 -6.33
CA PRO A 532 0.44 -16.02 -7.54
C PRO A 532 -0.49 -15.28 -8.49
N ARG A 533 -0.10 -15.22 -9.77
CA ARG A 533 -0.87 -14.54 -10.82
C ARG A 533 -1.58 -15.53 -11.73
N SER A 534 -2.64 -15.07 -12.36
CA SER A 534 -3.24 -15.69 -13.55
C SER A 534 -3.46 -14.61 -14.60
N LEU A 535 -3.12 -14.91 -15.84
CA LEU A 535 -3.24 -13.99 -16.98
C LEU A 535 -4.28 -14.51 -17.96
N THR A 536 -4.88 -13.60 -18.75
CA THR A 536 -5.65 -13.98 -19.93
C THR A 536 -4.79 -14.83 -20.87
N GLU A 537 -5.40 -15.73 -21.64
CA GLU A 537 -4.69 -16.55 -22.63
C GLU A 537 -4.00 -15.65 -23.68
N PRO A 538 -2.68 -15.79 -23.90
CA PRO A 538 -1.96 -14.98 -24.87
C PRO A 538 -2.15 -15.50 -26.31
N LEU A 539 -1.84 -14.65 -27.29
CA LEU A 539 -1.76 -15.06 -28.69
C LEU A 539 -0.63 -16.07 -28.93
N THR A 540 0.50 -15.84 -28.27
CA THR A 540 1.67 -16.71 -28.22
C THR A 540 2.55 -16.30 -27.04
N SER A 541 3.39 -17.22 -26.57
CA SER A 541 4.48 -16.93 -25.64
C SER A 541 5.81 -16.92 -26.39
N LEU A 542 6.70 -16.01 -26.01
CA LEU A 542 8.04 -15.87 -26.54
C LEU A 542 9.03 -16.58 -25.60
N PRO A 543 10.04 -17.29 -26.14
CA PRO A 543 11.07 -17.92 -25.31
C PRO A 543 11.97 -16.85 -24.66
N GLY A 544 12.36 -17.09 -23.41
CA GLY A 544 13.23 -16.18 -22.63
C GLY A 544 13.38 -16.62 -21.19
N GLU A 545 14.19 -15.90 -20.40
CA GLU A 545 14.38 -16.19 -18.97
C GLU A 545 13.15 -15.84 -18.12
N ALA A 546 12.40 -14.81 -18.52
CA ALA A 546 11.12 -14.46 -17.91
C ALA A 546 9.98 -14.84 -18.85
N GLU A 547 8.83 -15.23 -18.30
CA GLU A 547 7.59 -15.40 -19.06
C GLU A 547 7.33 -14.15 -19.89
N HIS A 548 7.12 -14.31 -21.19
CA HIS A 548 6.90 -13.20 -22.12
C HIS A 548 5.75 -13.53 -23.05
N ASN A 549 4.60 -12.90 -22.82
CA ASN A 549 3.36 -13.18 -23.53
C ASN A 549 3.01 -12.04 -24.50
N VAL A 550 2.38 -12.38 -25.62
CA VAL A 550 1.95 -11.42 -26.65
C VAL A 550 0.43 -11.34 -26.69
N TYR A 551 -0.11 -10.12 -26.70
CA TYR A 551 -1.54 -9.84 -26.69
C TYR A 551 -1.91 -8.79 -27.74
N PHE A 552 -3.19 -8.74 -28.11
CA PHE A 552 -3.75 -7.60 -28.83
C PHE A 552 -4.47 -6.66 -27.86
N ASN A 553 -4.11 -5.38 -27.88
CA ASN A 553 -4.71 -4.24 -27.17
C ASN A 553 -4.72 -4.29 -25.63
N GLU A 554 -4.93 -5.46 -25.03
CA GLU A 554 -5.24 -5.62 -23.62
C GLU A 554 -4.90 -7.03 -23.10
N PHE A 555 -4.75 -7.14 -21.78
CA PHE A 555 -4.70 -8.39 -21.05
C PHE A 555 -5.20 -8.17 -19.62
N ASP A 556 -5.71 -9.22 -18.98
CA ASP A 556 -6.13 -9.17 -17.58
C ASP A 556 -5.13 -9.90 -16.69
N MET A 557 -5.01 -9.42 -15.45
CA MET A 557 -4.21 -10.06 -14.40
C MET A 557 -5.04 -10.21 -13.12
N LEU A 558 -5.17 -11.46 -12.67
CA LEU A 558 -5.66 -11.77 -11.33
C LEU A 558 -4.46 -12.08 -10.44
N LEU A 559 -4.31 -11.36 -9.33
CA LEU A 559 -3.39 -11.73 -8.26
C LEU A 559 -4.15 -12.44 -7.14
N LYS A 560 -3.53 -13.46 -6.54
CA LYS A 560 -4.05 -14.19 -5.39
C LYS A 560 -3.04 -14.14 -4.24
N PRO A 561 -2.87 -12.98 -3.59
CA PRO A 561 -1.96 -12.84 -2.47
C PRO A 561 -2.22 -13.90 -1.40
N ASN A 562 -1.17 -14.52 -0.91
CA ASN A 562 -1.24 -15.54 0.14
C ASN A 562 0.00 -15.48 1.02
N ASP A 563 -0.13 -16.09 2.19
CA ASP A 563 0.92 -16.17 3.19
C ASP A 563 0.78 -17.47 4.00
N ASP A 564 1.84 -17.84 4.72
CA ASP A 564 1.81 -19.00 5.62
C ASP A 564 1.29 -18.69 7.03
N GLN A 565 1.08 -17.41 7.36
CA GLN A 565 0.40 -16.94 8.56
C GLN A 565 -1.03 -16.45 8.28
N PRO A 566 -1.93 -16.48 9.29
CA PRO A 566 -3.27 -15.92 9.16
C PRO A 566 -3.21 -14.39 9.08
N GLY A 567 -4.02 -13.82 8.21
CA GLY A 567 -4.13 -12.37 8.07
C GLY A 567 -4.56 -11.98 6.66
N TYR A 568 -4.88 -10.70 6.49
CA TYR A 568 -5.12 -10.15 5.15
C TYR A 568 -3.78 -9.89 4.47
N VAL A 569 -3.63 -10.36 3.23
CA VAL A 569 -2.40 -10.21 2.44
C VAL A 569 -2.66 -9.22 1.32
N VAL A 570 -1.89 -8.14 1.28
CA VAL A 570 -2.01 -7.07 0.29
C VAL A 570 -1.19 -7.44 -0.93
N GLY A 571 -1.83 -7.51 -2.10
CA GLY A 571 -1.13 -7.66 -3.37
C GLY A 571 -0.65 -6.31 -3.90
N GLU A 572 0.48 -6.29 -4.59
CA GLU A 572 0.96 -5.11 -5.30
C GLU A 572 1.57 -5.47 -6.64
N PHE A 573 1.55 -4.53 -7.57
CA PHE A 573 2.27 -4.65 -8.83
C PHE A 573 2.85 -3.29 -9.27
N ARG A 574 3.83 -3.32 -10.17
CA ARG A 574 4.34 -2.12 -10.84
C ARG A 574 4.63 -2.37 -12.30
N LEU A 575 4.56 -1.32 -13.10
CA LEU A 575 4.75 -1.36 -14.54
C LEU A 575 6.09 -0.72 -14.91
N ASN A 576 6.96 -1.44 -15.60
CA ASN A 576 8.24 -0.92 -16.09
C ASN A 576 9.15 -0.30 -15.00
N GLY A 577 9.04 -0.78 -13.77
CA GLY A 577 9.74 -0.22 -12.60
C GLY A 577 9.10 1.05 -12.02
N ASP A 578 8.03 1.57 -12.62
CA ASP A 578 7.37 2.83 -12.22
C ASP A 578 6.37 2.61 -11.08
N GLY A 579 6.83 2.78 -9.84
CA GLY A 579 6.00 2.88 -8.62
C GLY A 579 5.19 1.63 -8.24
N TRP A 580 5.23 1.23 -6.97
CA TRP A 580 4.36 0.14 -6.51
C TRP A 580 2.90 0.61 -6.42
N TYR A 581 1.99 -0.21 -6.98
CA TYR A 581 0.55 0.02 -7.02
C TYR A 581 -0.18 -1.09 -6.26
N ASN A 582 -1.05 -0.71 -5.33
CA ASN A 582 -1.87 -1.62 -4.55
C ASN A 582 -2.89 -2.33 -5.44
N TYR A 583 -2.89 -3.66 -5.38
CA TYR A 583 -3.84 -4.51 -6.09
C TYR A 583 -5.13 -4.66 -5.27
N PHE A 584 -6.23 -4.18 -5.82
CA PHE A 584 -7.57 -4.29 -5.22
C PHE A 584 -8.58 -4.95 -6.17
N GLY A 585 -8.09 -5.68 -7.20
CA GLY A 585 -8.91 -6.07 -8.35
C GLY A 585 -9.21 -4.86 -9.24
N PHE A 586 -10.35 -4.85 -9.92
CA PHE A 586 -10.70 -3.72 -10.81
C PHE A 586 -11.60 -2.67 -10.11
N PRO A 587 -11.39 -1.36 -10.36
CA PRO A 587 -12.20 -0.29 -9.78
C PRO A 587 -13.71 -0.48 -9.99
N GLU A 588 -14.49 -0.17 -8.94
CA GLU A 588 -15.96 -0.32 -8.92
C GLU A 588 -16.47 -1.72 -9.37
N LYS A 589 -15.63 -2.76 -9.20
CA LYS A 589 -16.01 -4.17 -9.39
C LYS A 589 -15.80 -4.94 -8.10
N PRO A 590 -16.54 -6.04 -7.88
CA PRO A 590 -16.33 -6.89 -6.72
C PRO A 590 -14.88 -7.38 -6.62
N GLU A 591 -14.43 -7.60 -5.38
CA GLU A 591 -13.12 -8.20 -5.10
C GLU A 591 -12.97 -9.54 -5.84
N GLY A 592 -11.75 -9.83 -6.32
CA GLY A 592 -11.46 -10.99 -7.18
C GLY A 592 -11.72 -10.76 -8.68
N THR A 593 -12.21 -9.58 -9.09
CA THR A 593 -12.22 -9.20 -10.50
C THR A 593 -10.78 -8.92 -10.98
N PRO A 594 -10.32 -9.56 -12.08
CA PRO A 594 -8.99 -9.31 -12.62
C PRO A 594 -8.75 -7.83 -12.94
N PHE A 595 -7.53 -7.35 -12.73
CA PHE A 595 -7.13 -6.01 -13.11
C PHE A 595 -6.87 -5.99 -14.63
N LYS A 596 -7.60 -5.13 -15.35
CA LYS A 596 -7.52 -5.02 -16.80
C LYS A 596 -6.47 -3.99 -17.23
N PHE A 597 -5.52 -4.42 -18.04
CA PHE A 597 -4.54 -3.54 -18.69
C PHE A 597 -4.92 -3.34 -20.14
N THR A 598 -4.91 -2.09 -20.62
CA THR A 598 -5.11 -1.79 -22.04
C THR A 598 -4.10 -0.76 -22.53
N HIS A 599 -3.85 -0.72 -23.83
CA HIS A 599 -2.95 0.27 -24.45
C HIS A 599 -3.31 1.72 -24.09
N SER A 600 -4.56 2.00 -23.71
CA SER A 600 -5.03 3.34 -23.34
C SER A 600 -5.73 3.42 -21.98
N GLY A 601 -5.68 2.36 -21.20
CA GLY A 601 -6.49 2.21 -20.00
C GLY A 601 -8.00 2.15 -20.27
N THR A 602 -8.75 2.05 -19.20
CA THR A 602 -10.22 1.95 -19.20
C THR A 602 -10.78 3.11 -18.39
N ASP A 603 -11.66 3.92 -19.00
CA ASP A 603 -12.41 4.97 -18.31
C ASP A 603 -13.44 4.35 -17.37
N VAL A 604 -13.26 4.60 -16.08
CA VAL A 604 -14.20 4.32 -15.01
C VAL A 604 -14.58 5.65 -14.36
N LYS A 605 -15.68 6.24 -14.85
CA LYS A 605 -16.27 7.48 -14.30
C LYS A 605 -15.26 8.63 -14.25
N ALA A 606 -14.69 8.91 -15.42
CA ALA A 606 -13.72 9.97 -15.72
C ALA A 606 -12.34 9.80 -15.09
N LEU A 607 -12.04 8.59 -14.60
CA LEU A 607 -10.70 8.15 -14.21
C LEU A 607 -10.30 6.96 -15.07
N THR A 608 -9.12 7.01 -15.66
CA THR A 608 -8.57 5.96 -16.50
C THR A 608 -7.68 5.05 -15.66
N TYR A 609 -7.96 3.73 -15.67
CA TYR A 609 -7.18 2.71 -14.95
C TYR A 609 -6.59 1.67 -15.91
N GLY A 610 -5.46 1.06 -15.51
CA GLY A 610 -4.77 0.04 -16.28
C GLY A 610 -4.21 0.55 -17.61
N ASN A 611 -3.83 1.82 -17.63
CA ASN A 611 -3.21 2.44 -18.78
C ASN A 611 -1.76 1.97 -18.93
N LEU A 612 -1.43 1.45 -20.11
CA LEU A 612 -0.06 1.09 -20.50
C LEU A 612 0.68 2.25 -21.20
N GLY A 613 -0.04 3.29 -21.63
CA GLY A 613 0.50 4.45 -22.31
C GLY A 613 1.13 5.50 -21.40
N THR A 614 1.37 6.70 -21.94
CA THR A 614 1.99 7.79 -21.17
C THR A 614 1.11 8.30 -20.02
N GLY A 615 1.75 8.68 -18.92
CA GLY A 615 1.09 9.16 -17.69
C GLY A 615 0.73 8.09 -16.68
N GLY A 616 1.23 6.86 -16.84
CA GLY A 616 1.18 5.79 -15.83
C GLY A 616 -0.16 5.05 -15.72
N LEU A 617 -0.24 4.16 -14.72
CA LEU A 617 -1.33 3.18 -14.55
C LEU A 617 -2.71 3.80 -14.29
N SER A 618 -2.75 4.97 -13.66
CA SER A 618 -3.98 5.70 -13.32
C SER A 618 -3.84 7.17 -13.69
N LYS A 619 -4.88 7.77 -14.26
CA LYS A 619 -4.95 9.22 -14.56
C LYS A 619 -6.37 9.74 -14.69
N ALA A 620 -6.57 11.06 -14.68
CA ALA A 620 -7.85 11.63 -15.06
C ALA A 620 -8.08 11.45 -16.57
N THR A 621 -9.28 11.03 -16.98
CA THR A 621 -9.52 10.65 -18.39
C THR A 621 -9.32 11.81 -19.37
N PHE A 622 -9.60 13.05 -18.96
CA PHE A 622 -9.37 14.22 -19.82
C PHE A 622 -7.89 14.45 -20.15
N GLU A 623 -6.94 13.98 -19.31
CA GLU A 623 -5.49 14.06 -19.56
C GLU A 623 -5.08 13.24 -20.79
N GLN A 624 -5.96 12.38 -21.33
CA GLN A 624 -5.73 11.67 -22.58
C GLN A 624 -5.98 12.53 -23.83
N SER A 625 -6.59 13.70 -23.64
CA SER A 625 -6.84 14.69 -24.70
C SER A 625 -5.81 15.82 -24.71
N TYR A 626 -4.79 15.73 -23.84
CA TYR A 626 -3.71 16.70 -23.79
C TYR A 626 -2.93 16.75 -25.10
N THR A 627 -2.42 17.95 -25.38
CA THR A 627 -1.65 18.33 -26.55
C THR A 627 -0.19 18.61 -26.14
N GLU A 628 0.64 19.00 -27.10
CA GLU A 628 2.02 19.45 -26.81
C GLU A 628 2.08 20.71 -25.93
N GLN A 629 0.99 21.46 -25.86
CA GLN A 629 0.89 22.67 -25.05
C GLN A 629 0.41 22.40 -23.62
N ASP A 630 -0.10 21.21 -23.35
CA ASP A 630 -0.65 20.85 -22.05
C ASP A 630 0.43 20.25 -21.13
N PRO A 631 0.30 20.42 -19.81
CA PRO A 631 1.15 19.79 -18.81
C PRO A 631 1.28 18.28 -19.01
N GLY A 632 2.52 17.77 -19.10
CA GLY A 632 2.79 16.34 -19.31
C GLY A 632 2.67 15.86 -20.77
N GLY A 633 2.34 16.75 -21.72
CA GLY A 633 2.36 16.47 -23.16
C GLY A 633 1.24 15.54 -23.65
N PRO A 634 1.26 15.20 -24.95
CA PRO A 634 0.20 14.41 -25.54
C PRO A 634 0.21 12.97 -25.06
N PHE A 635 -0.99 12.40 -24.94
CA PHE A 635 -1.14 10.99 -24.62
C PHE A 635 -0.73 10.10 -25.79
N VAL A 636 0.17 9.15 -25.51
CA VAL A 636 0.60 8.13 -26.47
C VAL A 636 0.16 6.76 -25.94
N PRO A 637 -0.64 6.00 -26.71
CA PRO A 637 -1.00 4.63 -26.36
C PRO A 637 0.22 3.73 -26.11
N GLY A 638 0.16 2.90 -25.07
CA GLY A 638 1.19 1.95 -24.69
C GLY A 638 1.14 0.67 -25.49
N PHE A 639 1.31 0.75 -26.81
CA PHE A 639 1.67 -0.43 -27.58
C PHE A 639 3.16 -0.68 -27.46
N GLY A 640 3.56 -1.90 -27.11
CA GLY A 640 4.94 -2.18 -26.77
C GLY A 640 5.09 -3.34 -25.81
N THR A 641 6.34 -3.58 -25.41
CA THR A 641 6.69 -4.58 -24.41
C THR A 641 6.78 -3.93 -23.04
N HIS A 642 5.96 -4.42 -22.12
CA HIS A 642 5.89 -3.96 -20.74
C HIS A 642 6.42 -5.03 -19.81
N THR A 643 7.20 -4.63 -18.81
CA THR A 643 7.57 -5.50 -17.69
C THR A 643 6.59 -5.25 -16.55
N VAL A 644 5.98 -6.31 -16.02
CA VAL A 644 5.12 -6.25 -14.84
C VAL A 644 5.81 -7.00 -13.73
N GLU A 645 6.07 -6.33 -12.63
CA GLU A 645 6.52 -6.93 -11.38
C GLU A 645 5.35 -6.99 -10.41
N HIS A 646 5.26 -8.06 -9.63
CA HIS A 646 4.20 -8.24 -8.64
C HIS A 646 4.74 -8.93 -7.39
N ARG A 647 4.15 -8.59 -6.24
CA ARG A 647 4.53 -9.09 -4.92
C ARG A 647 3.34 -9.02 -3.95
N ALA A 648 3.57 -9.45 -2.72
CA ALA A 648 2.61 -9.34 -1.64
C ALA A 648 3.24 -8.75 -0.37
N ILE A 649 2.40 -8.23 0.52
CA ILE A 649 2.73 -7.79 1.87
C ILE A 649 1.77 -8.50 2.84
N ASP A 650 2.28 -9.21 3.83
CA ASP A 650 1.45 -9.93 4.80
C ASP A 650 0.92 -9.00 5.91
N ALA A 651 0.10 -9.55 6.80
CA ALA A 651 -0.53 -8.80 7.90
C ALA A 651 0.46 -8.32 8.98
N THR A 652 1.64 -8.95 9.07
CA THR A 652 2.75 -8.49 9.91
C THR A 652 3.58 -7.44 9.18
N GLY A 653 3.44 -7.29 7.86
CA GLY A 653 4.16 -6.32 7.06
C GLY A 653 5.50 -6.84 6.50
N ASN A 654 5.75 -8.16 6.44
CA ASN A 654 6.86 -8.64 5.62
C ASN A 654 6.52 -8.41 4.14
N ILE A 655 7.55 -8.06 3.36
CA ILE A 655 7.41 -7.81 1.94
C ILE A 655 7.95 -9.03 1.19
N GLY A 656 7.08 -9.65 0.38
CA GLY A 656 7.41 -10.79 -0.45
C GLY A 656 8.43 -10.46 -1.55
N THR A 657 9.15 -11.48 -2.00
CA THR A 657 10.04 -11.33 -3.17
C THR A 657 9.19 -11.05 -4.41
N ALA A 658 9.60 -10.05 -5.19
CA ALA A 658 8.89 -9.71 -6.43
C ALA A 658 9.17 -10.76 -7.52
N GLU A 659 8.09 -11.24 -8.15
CA GLU A 659 8.15 -11.96 -9.41
C GLU A 659 7.91 -11.00 -10.58
N LYS A 660 8.33 -11.40 -11.79
CA LYS A 660 8.14 -10.58 -12.98
C LYS A 660 7.77 -11.38 -14.23
N PHE A 661 7.02 -10.75 -15.11
CA PHE A 661 6.76 -11.23 -16.47
C PHE A 661 6.77 -10.06 -17.46
N LYS A 662 6.80 -10.37 -18.75
CA LYS A 662 6.68 -9.41 -19.84
C LYS A 662 5.38 -9.61 -20.61
N ALA A 663 4.77 -8.51 -21.02
CA ALA A 663 3.61 -8.49 -21.90
C ALA A 663 3.89 -7.57 -23.09
N THR A 664 3.91 -8.12 -24.31
CA THR A 664 3.90 -7.31 -25.53
C THR A 664 2.46 -7.08 -25.97
N VAL A 665 2.02 -5.83 -25.90
CA VAL A 665 0.70 -5.41 -26.33
C VAL A 665 0.79 -4.82 -27.73
N LEU A 666 0.23 -5.54 -28.69
CA LEU A 666 0.23 -5.17 -30.10
C LEU A 666 -1.09 -4.48 -30.48
N PRO A 667 -1.06 -3.56 -31.44
CA PRO A 667 -2.27 -3.07 -32.05
C PRO A 667 -2.84 -4.14 -32.99
N GLY A 668 -4.13 -4.44 -32.86
CA GLY A 668 -4.79 -5.34 -33.79
C GLY A 668 -6.03 -6.00 -33.22
N LYS A 669 -6.64 -6.87 -34.00
CA LYS A 669 -7.75 -7.72 -33.57
C LYS A 669 -7.73 -9.01 -34.37
N LEU A 670 -8.23 -10.08 -33.77
CA LEU A 670 -8.43 -11.34 -34.48
C LEU A 670 -9.66 -11.23 -35.38
N PRO A 671 -9.56 -11.55 -36.68
CA PRO A 671 -10.74 -11.70 -37.53
C PRO A 671 -11.53 -12.97 -37.13
N ILE A 672 -12.84 -12.96 -37.36
CA ILE A 672 -13.70 -14.12 -37.06
C ILE A 672 -13.44 -15.21 -38.10
N CYS A 673 -13.03 -16.39 -37.65
CA CYS A 673 -12.79 -17.54 -38.52
C CYS A 673 -14.07 -17.99 -39.22
N THR A 674 -14.07 -18.04 -40.56
CA THR A 674 -15.14 -18.69 -41.33
C THR A 674 -14.87 -20.17 -41.53
N THR A 675 -13.59 -20.56 -41.54
CA THR A 675 -13.13 -21.94 -41.67
C THR A 675 -12.04 -22.19 -40.63
N THR A 676 -12.10 -23.31 -39.90
CA THR A 676 -11.04 -23.72 -38.97
C THR A 676 -10.47 -25.07 -39.37
N VAL A 677 -9.15 -25.18 -39.44
CA VAL A 677 -8.43 -26.44 -39.69
C VAL A 677 -7.57 -26.74 -38.46
N THR A 678 -7.69 -27.97 -37.97
CA THR A 678 -6.91 -28.49 -36.83
C THR A 678 -6.31 -29.85 -37.19
N GLY A 679 -5.29 -30.29 -36.45
CA GLY A 679 -4.66 -31.59 -36.70
C GLY A 679 -3.93 -31.67 -38.04
N SER A 680 -3.87 -32.84 -38.67
CA SER A 680 -3.07 -33.03 -39.88
C SER A 680 -3.86 -32.71 -41.16
N HIS A 681 -3.29 -31.83 -42.00
CA HIS A 681 -3.73 -31.58 -43.38
C HIS A 681 -2.65 -32.08 -44.35
N ASN A 682 -2.99 -33.06 -45.19
CA ASN A 682 -2.06 -33.61 -46.17
C ASN A 682 -2.11 -32.79 -47.48
N GLY A 683 -0.95 -32.36 -47.96
CA GLY A 683 -0.82 -31.57 -49.17
C GLY A 683 -0.92 -30.05 -48.93
N GLY A 684 -0.97 -29.29 -50.03
CA GLY A 684 -1.10 -27.84 -49.98
C GLY A 684 -2.48 -27.39 -49.52
N LEU A 685 -2.55 -26.18 -48.97
CA LEU A 685 -3.79 -25.52 -48.55
C LEU A 685 -3.98 -24.25 -49.37
N VAL A 686 -5.16 -24.08 -49.97
CA VAL A 686 -5.53 -22.86 -50.70
C VAL A 686 -6.67 -22.17 -49.96
N VAL A 687 -6.43 -20.94 -49.53
CA VAL A 687 -7.39 -20.06 -48.87
C VAL A 687 -7.93 -19.09 -49.91
N SER A 688 -9.09 -19.42 -50.49
CA SER A 688 -9.65 -18.69 -51.64
C SER A 688 -10.59 -17.55 -51.27
N ASN A 689 -11.24 -17.62 -50.10
CA ASN A 689 -12.13 -16.59 -49.58
C ASN A 689 -12.27 -16.71 -48.04
N GLY A 690 -12.92 -15.70 -47.44
CA GLY A 690 -13.20 -15.69 -46.00
C GLY A 690 -11.93 -15.66 -45.14
N VAL A 691 -12.07 -16.13 -43.89
CA VAL A 691 -10.99 -16.17 -42.90
C VAL A 691 -10.74 -17.64 -42.55
N THR A 692 -9.60 -18.17 -43.00
CA THR A 692 -9.17 -19.52 -42.59
C THR A 692 -8.26 -19.44 -41.39
N CYS A 693 -8.64 -20.13 -40.32
CA CYS A 693 -7.86 -20.26 -39.11
C CYS A 693 -7.23 -21.65 -39.01
N LEU A 694 -5.91 -21.71 -38.88
CA LEU A 694 -5.16 -22.91 -38.54
C LEU A 694 -4.88 -22.90 -37.04
N LYS A 695 -5.30 -23.94 -36.31
CA LYS A 695 -5.09 -24.06 -34.86
C LYS A 695 -4.56 -25.45 -34.54
N ASP A 696 -3.39 -25.53 -33.92
CA ASP A 696 -2.72 -26.80 -33.59
C ASP A 696 -2.67 -27.74 -34.82
N ALA A 697 -2.40 -27.16 -35.99
CA ALA A 697 -2.48 -27.83 -37.27
C ALA A 697 -1.09 -28.18 -37.81
N THR A 698 -0.99 -29.28 -38.54
CA THR A 698 0.20 -29.66 -39.32
C THR A 698 -0.18 -29.74 -40.79
N VAL A 699 0.23 -28.75 -41.57
CA VAL A 699 0.04 -28.70 -43.03
C VAL A 699 1.27 -29.30 -43.71
N ARG A 700 1.11 -30.45 -44.39
CA ARG A 700 2.17 -31.13 -45.13
C ARG A 700 2.27 -30.63 -46.57
N GLY A 701 2.47 -29.32 -46.71
CA GLY A 701 2.54 -28.61 -47.98
C GLY A 701 2.58 -27.10 -47.77
N GLY A 702 2.61 -26.34 -48.88
CA GLY A 702 2.54 -24.87 -48.84
C GLY A 702 1.12 -24.35 -48.62
N VAL A 703 1.00 -23.12 -48.14
CA VAL A 703 -0.28 -22.41 -47.98
C VAL A 703 -0.32 -21.24 -48.97
N ILE A 704 -1.38 -21.17 -49.79
CA ILE A 704 -1.61 -20.08 -50.73
C ILE A 704 -2.84 -19.30 -50.30
N VAL A 705 -2.72 -17.98 -50.10
CA VAL A 705 -3.82 -17.08 -49.76
C VAL A 705 -4.13 -16.20 -50.96
N GLN A 706 -5.34 -16.32 -51.48
CA GLN A 706 -5.80 -15.60 -52.66
C GLN A 706 -6.36 -14.21 -52.29
N ASN A 707 -6.58 -13.40 -53.33
CA ASN A 707 -7.06 -12.02 -53.21
C ASN A 707 -8.31 -11.90 -52.33
N GLY A 708 -8.25 -11.02 -51.33
CA GLY A 708 -9.34 -10.73 -50.40
C GLY A 708 -9.59 -11.79 -49.32
N ALA A 709 -8.86 -12.91 -49.33
CA ALA A 709 -8.96 -13.92 -48.29
C ALA A 709 -8.00 -13.63 -47.13
N SER A 710 -8.29 -14.17 -45.95
CA SER A 710 -7.50 -13.97 -44.73
C SER A 710 -7.02 -15.29 -44.14
N LEU A 711 -5.82 -15.28 -43.55
CA LEU A 711 -5.22 -16.42 -42.87
C LEU A 711 -4.80 -16.03 -41.45
N VAL A 712 -5.28 -16.80 -40.47
CA VAL A 712 -4.82 -16.70 -39.08
C VAL A 712 -4.27 -18.05 -38.64
N ILE A 713 -3.09 -18.07 -38.01
CA ILE A 713 -2.43 -19.32 -37.63
C ILE A 713 -2.01 -19.24 -36.17
N PHE A 714 -2.35 -20.26 -35.40
CA PHE A 714 -1.95 -20.44 -34.01
C PHE A 714 -1.26 -21.77 -33.82
N ASN A 715 -0.08 -21.76 -33.18
CA ASN A 715 0.63 -22.94 -32.70
C ASN A 715 0.67 -24.10 -33.73
N SER A 716 0.98 -23.78 -34.98
CA SER A 716 0.88 -24.73 -36.09
C SER A 716 2.23 -24.97 -36.77
N TYR A 717 2.29 -26.02 -37.58
CA TYR A 717 3.44 -26.41 -38.36
C TYR A 717 3.10 -26.46 -39.85
N ILE A 718 3.86 -25.72 -40.67
CA ILE A 718 3.71 -25.69 -42.12
C ILE A 718 4.98 -26.25 -42.74
N ASN A 719 4.87 -27.45 -43.30
CA ASN A 719 5.96 -28.11 -44.01
C ASN A 719 5.99 -27.65 -45.49
N GLY A 720 6.09 -26.34 -45.67
CA GLY A 720 6.03 -25.63 -46.94
C GLY A 720 6.14 -24.13 -46.70
N GLY A 721 6.04 -23.33 -47.76
CA GLY A 721 6.03 -21.87 -47.66
C GLY A 721 4.61 -21.30 -47.57
N ILE A 722 4.50 -20.04 -47.14
CA ILE A 722 3.26 -19.26 -47.27
C ILE A 722 3.42 -18.29 -48.42
N GLN A 723 2.47 -18.29 -49.35
CA GLN A 723 2.42 -17.36 -50.47
C GLN A 723 1.09 -16.60 -50.45
N THR A 724 1.16 -15.27 -50.50
CA THR A 724 -0.04 -14.43 -50.58
C THR A 724 0.01 -13.55 -51.81
N ASP A 725 -1.15 -13.30 -52.41
CA ASP A 725 -1.32 -12.26 -53.43
C ASP A 725 -2.59 -11.47 -53.10
N LYS A 726 -2.41 -10.27 -52.55
CA LYS A 726 -3.51 -9.37 -52.15
C LYS A 726 -4.47 -9.97 -51.12
N ALA A 727 -3.92 -10.72 -50.16
CA ALA A 727 -4.69 -11.15 -49.00
C ALA A 727 -5.26 -9.95 -48.24
N ASP A 728 -6.34 -10.15 -47.50
CA ASP A 728 -6.92 -9.10 -46.66
C ASP A 728 -6.14 -8.96 -45.35
N VAL A 729 -6.04 -10.05 -44.58
CA VAL A 729 -5.33 -10.15 -43.30
C VAL A 729 -4.45 -11.40 -43.23
N ILE A 730 -3.22 -11.24 -42.74
CA ILE A 730 -2.30 -12.34 -42.45
C ILE A 730 -1.80 -12.22 -41.01
N GLN A 731 -2.15 -13.20 -40.16
CA GLN A 731 -1.76 -13.22 -38.75
C GLN A 731 -1.20 -14.59 -38.34
N LEU A 732 0.02 -14.62 -37.80
CA LEU A 732 0.69 -15.85 -37.38
C LEU A 732 1.21 -15.72 -35.96
N PHE A 733 0.90 -16.70 -35.13
CA PHE A 733 1.27 -16.76 -33.72
C PHE A 733 1.86 -18.13 -33.38
N GLY A 734 3.08 -18.15 -32.84
CA GLY A 734 3.73 -19.39 -32.34
C GLY A 734 3.93 -20.47 -33.42
N THR A 735 4.01 -20.11 -34.70
CA THR A 735 3.96 -21.04 -35.83
C THR A 735 5.34 -21.33 -36.40
N THR A 736 5.61 -22.59 -36.76
CA THR A 736 6.82 -22.95 -37.52
C THR A 736 6.50 -23.13 -39.01
N VAL A 737 7.26 -22.44 -39.87
CA VAL A 737 7.15 -22.47 -41.33
C VAL A 737 8.49 -22.89 -41.93
N ASN A 738 8.51 -24.03 -42.62
CA ASN A 738 9.75 -24.60 -43.13
C ASN A 738 10.18 -24.07 -44.50
N GLY A 739 9.21 -23.76 -45.37
CA GLY A 739 9.49 -23.28 -46.71
C GLY A 739 9.70 -21.77 -46.77
N GLN A 740 10.22 -21.33 -47.90
CA GLN A 740 10.35 -19.90 -48.20
C GLN A 740 8.97 -19.25 -48.26
N SER A 741 8.78 -18.15 -47.52
CA SER A 741 7.50 -17.46 -47.44
C SER A 741 7.55 -16.08 -48.10
N GLN A 742 6.49 -15.74 -48.82
CA GLN A 742 6.29 -14.46 -49.48
C GLN A 742 4.90 -13.94 -49.14
N ILE A 743 4.86 -12.91 -48.29
CA ILE A 743 3.64 -12.18 -47.95
C ILE A 743 3.66 -10.90 -48.76
N ASN A 744 2.87 -10.88 -49.83
CA ASN A 744 2.82 -9.83 -50.83
C ASN A 744 1.44 -9.18 -50.93
N GLY A 745 1.42 -7.84 -50.94
CA GLY A 745 0.25 -7.04 -51.27
C GLY A 745 -0.89 -7.09 -50.25
N THR A 746 -0.64 -7.52 -49.01
CA THR A 746 -1.71 -7.65 -47.99
C THR A 746 -2.37 -6.30 -47.73
N ALA A 747 -3.70 -6.25 -47.74
CA ALA A 747 -4.43 -4.99 -47.80
C ALA A 747 -4.57 -4.27 -46.45
N ASN A 748 -4.75 -4.99 -45.35
CA ASN A 748 -5.14 -4.36 -44.08
C ASN A 748 -4.20 -4.65 -42.89
N ASN A 749 -3.73 -5.89 -42.74
CA ASN A 749 -2.96 -6.26 -41.55
C ASN A 749 -1.99 -7.43 -41.80
N VAL A 750 -0.73 -7.26 -41.39
CA VAL A 750 0.26 -8.33 -41.28
C VAL A 750 0.81 -8.34 -39.86
N THR A 751 0.48 -9.37 -39.08
CA THR A 751 1.01 -9.55 -37.71
C THR A 751 1.67 -10.91 -37.55
N LEU A 752 2.97 -10.92 -37.31
CA LEU A 752 3.76 -12.12 -37.10
C LEU A 752 4.36 -12.04 -35.70
N ALA A 753 3.93 -12.90 -34.78
CA ALA A 753 4.54 -12.97 -33.45
C ALA A 753 4.96 -14.39 -33.03
N GLY A 754 6.14 -14.52 -32.43
CA GLY A 754 6.63 -15.79 -31.88
C GLY A 754 6.84 -16.92 -32.90
N ASN A 755 6.97 -16.60 -34.19
CA ASN A 755 7.05 -17.61 -35.25
C ASN A 755 8.49 -18.03 -35.55
N LYS A 756 8.64 -19.19 -36.18
CA LYS A 756 9.91 -19.72 -36.69
C LYS A 756 9.85 -19.90 -38.20
N PHE A 757 10.61 -19.10 -38.94
CA PHE A 757 10.73 -19.17 -40.40
C PHE A 757 12.08 -19.79 -40.80
N ASN A 758 12.08 -21.04 -41.24
CA ASN A 758 13.31 -21.75 -41.61
C ASN A 758 13.75 -21.46 -43.06
N GLY A 759 12.81 -21.20 -43.98
CA GLY A 759 13.09 -20.97 -45.40
C GLY A 759 13.30 -19.51 -45.83
N GLY A 760 13.23 -18.56 -44.88
CA GLY A 760 13.27 -17.11 -45.16
C GLY A 760 11.88 -16.49 -45.38
N LEU A 761 11.83 -15.16 -45.30
CA LEU A 761 10.59 -14.38 -45.31
C LEU A 761 10.76 -13.12 -46.17
N THR A 762 9.84 -12.92 -47.11
CA THR A 762 9.68 -11.67 -47.86
C THR A 762 8.38 -10.99 -47.50
N LEU A 763 8.45 -9.74 -47.07
CA LEU A 763 7.30 -8.84 -46.86
C LEU A 763 7.34 -7.74 -47.92
N SER A 764 6.50 -7.83 -48.94
CA SER A 764 6.47 -6.83 -50.02
C SER A 764 5.11 -6.18 -50.21
N ASP A 765 5.11 -4.86 -50.40
CA ASP A 765 3.93 -4.06 -50.78
C ASP A 765 2.72 -4.28 -49.85
N ASN A 766 2.96 -4.63 -48.58
CA ASN A 766 1.89 -4.84 -47.61
C ASN A 766 1.48 -3.50 -47.00
N ASN A 767 0.18 -3.31 -46.90
CA ASN A 767 -0.40 -2.19 -46.19
C ASN A 767 -0.77 -2.62 -44.76
N GLN A 768 -0.45 -1.74 -43.81
CA GLN A 768 -0.83 -1.85 -42.41
C GLN A 768 -1.67 -0.63 -42.05
N VAL A 769 -2.94 -0.86 -41.72
CA VAL A 769 -3.82 0.22 -41.27
C VAL A 769 -3.59 0.46 -39.78
N SER A 770 -3.11 1.65 -39.42
CA SER A 770 -2.96 2.03 -38.02
C SER A 770 -4.34 2.06 -37.35
N VAL A 771 -4.52 1.23 -36.33
CA VAL A 771 -5.74 1.17 -35.52
C VAL A 771 -5.86 2.35 -34.54
N ASN A 772 -4.79 3.12 -34.34
CA ASN A 772 -4.78 4.26 -33.44
C ASN A 772 -3.88 5.40 -33.97
N LYS A 773 -4.52 6.50 -34.39
CA LYS A 773 -3.82 7.68 -34.92
C LYS A 773 -2.89 8.37 -33.91
N GLN A 774 -3.16 8.26 -32.61
CA GLN A 774 -2.33 8.87 -31.56
C GLN A 774 -1.01 8.13 -31.35
N PHE A 775 -0.94 6.84 -31.69
CA PHE A 775 0.32 6.09 -31.67
C PHE A 775 1.20 6.41 -32.88
N GLY A 776 0.58 6.68 -34.03
CA GLY A 776 1.26 6.94 -35.30
C GLY A 776 1.18 5.77 -36.28
N ASP A 777 1.82 5.96 -37.44
CA ASP A 777 1.88 4.95 -38.49
C ASP A 777 2.96 3.90 -38.19
N TYR A 778 2.64 2.63 -38.46
CA TYR A 778 3.55 1.50 -38.35
C TYR A 778 3.28 0.51 -39.49
N GLY A 779 4.31 -0.18 -39.93
CA GLY A 779 4.22 -1.19 -40.99
C GLY A 779 3.84 -2.57 -40.45
N PRO A 780 4.05 -3.64 -41.24
CA PRO A 780 3.88 -5.01 -40.77
C PRO A 780 4.51 -5.24 -39.39
N ILE A 781 3.81 -5.97 -38.53
CA ILE A 781 4.28 -6.28 -37.18
C ILE A 781 5.08 -7.58 -37.22
N MET A 782 6.29 -7.54 -36.68
CA MET A 782 7.14 -8.70 -36.47
C MET A 782 7.66 -8.69 -35.03
N ALA A 783 6.99 -9.38 -34.10
CA ALA A 783 7.33 -9.40 -32.68
C ALA A 783 7.89 -10.77 -32.23
N GLY A 784 9.15 -10.85 -31.83
CA GLY A 784 9.72 -12.05 -31.23
C GLY A 784 9.84 -13.26 -32.17
N ASN A 785 10.02 -13.04 -33.48
CA ASN A 785 10.14 -14.13 -34.46
C ASN A 785 11.60 -14.58 -34.63
N TYR A 786 11.77 -15.82 -35.08
CA TYR A 786 13.03 -16.41 -35.51
C TYR A 786 13.05 -16.58 -37.03
N VAL A 787 14.01 -15.98 -37.71
CA VAL A 787 14.15 -16.08 -39.18
C VAL A 787 15.54 -16.61 -39.52
N TYR A 788 15.60 -17.85 -39.98
CA TYR A 788 16.87 -18.51 -40.31
C TYR A 788 17.37 -18.22 -41.72
N GLY A 789 16.43 -17.97 -42.65
CA GLY A 789 16.73 -17.58 -44.03
C GLY A 789 16.83 -16.06 -44.21
N LYS A 790 16.89 -15.61 -45.48
CA LYS A 790 16.88 -14.18 -45.82
C LYS A 790 15.57 -13.52 -45.34
N LEU A 791 15.67 -12.34 -44.73
CA LEU A 791 14.55 -11.44 -44.45
C LEU A 791 14.61 -10.24 -45.40
N SER A 792 13.56 -10.02 -46.19
CA SER A 792 13.48 -8.89 -47.11
C SER A 792 12.16 -8.14 -46.98
N CYS A 793 12.22 -6.82 -46.79
CA CYS A 793 11.03 -6.01 -46.64
C CYS A 793 11.06 -4.81 -47.59
N ASN A 794 10.16 -4.72 -48.56
CA ASN A 794 10.19 -3.65 -49.57
C ASN A 794 8.78 -3.13 -49.86
N GLY A 795 8.62 -1.81 -50.05
CA GLY A 795 7.35 -1.22 -50.49
C GLY A 795 6.18 -1.31 -49.51
N ASN A 796 6.39 -1.77 -48.27
CA ASN A 796 5.33 -1.80 -47.26
C ASN A 796 4.94 -0.36 -46.87
N SER A 797 3.69 -0.15 -46.45
CA SER A 797 3.11 1.18 -46.17
C SER A 797 3.91 2.01 -45.17
N ALA A 798 4.58 1.36 -44.21
CA ALA A 798 5.48 1.96 -43.25
C ALA A 798 6.56 0.96 -42.82
N LYS A 799 7.47 1.39 -41.95
CA LYS A 799 8.57 0.58 -41.44
C LYS A 799 8.04 -0.60 -40.61
N VAL A 800 8.63 -1.79 -40.77
CA VAL A 800 8.33 -2.98 -39.96
C VAL A 800 8.75 -2.74 -38.50
N THR A 801 7.90 -3.12 -37.55
CA THR A 801 8.07 -2.82 -36.12
C THR A 801 7.93 -4.07 -35.26
N ASP A 802 8.71 -4.15 -34.18
CA ASP A 802 8.74 -5.29 -33.26
C ASP A 802 8.10 -5.02 -31.89
N PHE A 803 7.70 -3.76 -31.64
CA PHE A 803 7.07 -3.31 -30.40
C PHE A 803 7.89 -3.72 -29.15
N GLY A 804 9.22 -3.70 -29.27
CA GLY A 804 10.15 -4.03 -28.19
C GLY A 804 10.32 -5.54 -27.93
N ALA A 805 9.67 -6.40 -28.72
CA ALA A 805 9.89 -7.84 -28.71
C ALA A 805 10.84 -8.22 -29.86
N SER A 806 12.14 -8.18 -29.58
CA SER A 806 13.18 -8.34 -30.60
C SER A 806 13.09 -9.67 -31.37
N ASN A 807 13.32 -9.60 -32.68
CA ASN A 807 13.39 -10.77 -33.55
C ASN A 807 14.83 -11.31 -33.60
N SER A 808 14.97 -12.62 -33.76
CA SER A 808 16.25 -13.30 -33.95
C SER A 808 16.43 -13.68 -35.41
N ILE A 809 17.36 -13.03 -36.11
CA ILE A 809 17.56 -13.21 -37.56
C ILE A 809 18.98 -13.69 -37.82
N SER A 810 19.15 -14.88 -38.41
CA SER A 810 20.48 -15.42 -38.76
C SER A 810 20.85 -15.26 -40.24
N GLY A 811 19.88 -14.94 -41.10
CA GLY A 811 20.12 -14.70 -42.53
C GLY A 811 20.38 -13.23 -42.87
N SER A 812 20.55 -12.92 -44.15
CA SER A 812 20.72 -11.53 -44.62
C SER A 812 19.42 -10.73 -44.50
N ILE A 813 19.54 -9.46 -44.11
CA ILE A 813 18.41 -8.53 -43.94
C ILE A 813 18.47 -7.43 -45.00
N THR A 814 17.38 -7.19 -45.73
CA THR A 814 17.30 -6.17 -46.78
C THR A 814 16.05 -5.28 -46.69
N GLY A 815 16.15 -4.07 -47.24
CA GLY A 815 15.04 -3.11 -47.34
C GLY A 815 14.61 -2.50 -45.99
N GLN A 816 13.31 -2.29 -45.80
CA GLN A 816 12.68 -1.65 -44.62
C GLN A 816 12.94 -2.40 -43.30
N CYS A 817 13.36 -3.67 -43.34
CA CYS A 817 13.67 -4.46 -42.15
C CYS A 817 15.12 -4.31 -41.65
N LYS A 818 16.00 -3.56 -42.35
CA LYS A 818 17.43 -3.44 -41.99
C LYS A 818 17.71 -2.83 -40.62
N SER A 819 16.74 -2.10 -40.08
CA SER A 819 16.85 -1.36 -38.81
C SER A 819 16.03 -2.01 -37.69
N MET A 820 15.82 -3.32 -37.79
CA MET A 820 15.20 -4.18 -36.78
C MET A 820 16.25 -4.86 -35.94
#